data_AF-A0A1J5D8H9-F1
#
_entry.id   AF-A0A1J5D8H9-F1
#
_cell.length_a   1.000
_cell.length_b   1.000
_cell.length_c   1.000
_cell.angle_alpha   90.00
_cell.angle_beta   90.00
_cell.angle_gamma   90.00
#
_symmetry.space_group_name_H-M   'P 1'
#
loop_
_entity.id
_entity.type
_entity.pdbx_description
1 polymer ?
#
loop_
_entity_poly.entity_id
_entity_poly.type
_entity_poly.pdbx_seq_one_letter_code
_entity_poly.pdbx_strand_id
1 'polypeptide(L)'
;MSRSSWKILALFALSLVWSAACSEAEPAGPEEGIDPAYFDEEYGKPMLGEAPAPTKADDASGRKGLSVAVDKADTAVWEVKNQWADKDTPNARKAGIAWAANSGLSWDQKYSVWIDSMVKIPGHETYYETYELSTPWGKSVPAPSLECAESSIFLRVTFASWYNLPFFMEAVDGAGKRVYFGHFGARTADGVYQKTANYRTAYRDYSNMTAADIAREGWPKDEKLRARKIYGTASDDQPAIGPDAHAGAYFDEVFLNKRVGYFMMLMLTYFGSVNLADANNTFNIIPEATLPGDTLLERWQKKGIGHTLVVKHVEALPAGKMEAQLVSGSMPRRQPKWEDGASSKRTFTLEATGGAGENYDGDAYAKLGGGIKRWRVAQNVGGQWTNGILPDYQDKWIPNYEYDRIAARPAQFEELLGEVTPEQLQAVLLQTISDQREHLRRYPASCSARTRREEAFKELYKLNSERLNISKATTDKQFRMFEDYVLAELVYETSKTCCWNSSTSAMFDIVMDYNQKHAYDETTQTCNGTTVFMARDSDYALFREHAISLGRGAEWLPWTEDETCPQSSVANDTEAVHEGTLFCSIAAQLLHPEVPVACGDAYEGNSTQASAAALTAGSYDLQLCANTNDWYSINAAAGATLTVTITFTHANGDLDLKLVSAEGNTLVESTGSSDEETVTLTVPSAGDYFVNIFGYSGAANDYRMLVQM
;
A
#
# COMPACT_ATOMS: atom_id res chain seq x y z
N MET A 1 -72.98 -0.48 12.45
CA MET A 1 -73.79 -1.57 13.03
C MET A 1 -72.90 -2.79 13.23
N SER A 2 -73.06 -3.44 14.37
CA SER A 2 -72.12 -4.33 15.08
C SER A 2 -72.20 -5.82 14.73
N ARG A 3 -71.22 -6.57 15.29
CA ARG A 3 -71.17 -8.02 15.70
C ARG A 3 -70.36 -8.90 14.74
N SER A 4 -69.22 -9.51 15.11
CA SER A 4 -68.92 -10.54 16.16
C SER A 4 -69.79 -11.80 15.96
N SER A 5 -69.34 -13.06 15.97
CA SER A 5 -68.20 -13.77 16.58
C SER A 5 -68.09 -15.20 16.00
N TRP A 6 -67.00 -15.92 16.36
CA TRP A 6 -66.87 -17.39 16.56
C TRP A 6 -66.16 -18.31 15.53
N LYS A 7 -64.89 -18.57 15.86
CA LYS A 7 -64.14 -19.85 15.99
C LYS A 7 -64.76 -21.15 15.46
N ILE A 8 -63.98 -21.87 14.64
CA ILE A 8 -63.91 -23.34 14.58
C ILE A 8 -62.43 -23.76 14.62
N LEU A 9 -62.10 -24.65 15.56
CA LEU A 9 -60.85 -25.43 15.63
C LEU A 9 -60.97 -26.67 14.74
N ALA A 10 -59.90 -27.02 14.01
CA ALA A 10 -59.56 -28.41 13.71
C ALA A 10 -58.05 -28.53 13.48
N LEU A 11 -57.41 -29.38 14.30
CA LEU A 11 -56.00 -29.77 14.19
C LEU A 11 -55.75 -30.54 12.90
N PHE A 12 -54.65 -30.24 12.21
CA PHE A 12 -53.88 -31.24 11.46
C PHE A 12 -52.40 -31.06 11.78
N ALA A 13 -51.79 -32.14 12.25
CA ALA A 13 -50.37 -32.26 12.53
C ALA A 13 -49.57 -32.16 11.22
N LEU A 14 -48.54 -31.32 11.19
CA LEU A 14 -47.54 -31.32 10.13
C LEU A 14 -46.15 -31.44 10.75
N SER A 15 -45.51 -32.55 10.40
CA SER A 15 -44.10 -32.89 10.60
C SER A 15 -43.19 -31.86 9.93
N LEU A 16 -42.09 -31.54 10.62
CA LEU A 16 -40.98 -30.72 10.14
C LEU A 16 -40.46 -31.19 8.78
N VAL A 17 -40.33 -30.25 7.84
CA VAL A 17 -39.24 -30.24 6.85
C VAL A 17 -38.65 -28.83 6.89
N TRP A 18 -37.40 -28.77 7.34
CA TRP A 18 -36.58 -27.57 7.38
C TRP A 18 -36.16 -27.25 5.94
N SER A 19 -36.60 -26.11 5.41
CA SER A 19 -35.99 -25.49 4.23
C SER A 19 -35.63 -24.06 4.61
N ALA A 20 -34.35 -23.87 4.94
CA ALA A 20 -33.75 -22.56 5.02
C ALA A 20 -33.64 -22.03 3.59
N ALA A 21 -34.59 -21.20 3.18
CA ALA A 21 -34.40 -20.33 2.05
C ALA A 21 -33.49 -19.19 2.51
N CYS A 22 -32.23 -19.22 2.09
CA CYS A 22 -31.39 -18.02 2.04
C CYS A 22 -32.09 -17.02 1.11
N SER A 23 -32.75 -16.02 1.68
CA SER A 23 -33.06 -14.80 0.92
C SER A 23 -31.74 -14.07 0.71
N GLU A 24 -31.32 -13.94 -0.55
CA GLU A 24 -30.36 -12.94 -0.97
C GLU A 24 -30.74 -11.60 -0.34
N ALA A 25 -29.81 -11.00 0.40
CA ALA A 25 -30.01 -9.68 0.97
C ALA A 25 -30.18 -8.68 -0.18
N GLU A 26 -31.30 -7.94 -0.17
CA GLU A 26 -31.49 -6.79 -1.06
C GLU A 26 -30.31 -5.81 -0.89
N PRO A 27 -29.87 -5.12 -1.98
CA PRO A 27 -28.81 -4.14 -1.89
C PRO A 27 -29.24 -3.00 -0.95
N ALA A 28 -28.39 -2.68 0.02
CA ALA A 28 -28.61 -1.56 0.92
C ALA A 28 -28.91 -0.29 0.12
N GLY A 29 -29.95 0.46 0.49
CA GLY A 29 -30.22 1.79 -0.08
C GLY A 29 -28.99 2.72 0.07
N PRO A 30 -28.98 3.89 -0.60
CA PRO A 30 -27.81 4.78 -0.60
C PRO A 30 -27.37 5.09 0.83
N GLU A 31 -26.11 4.81 1.13
CA GLU A 31 -25.53 5.02 2.46
C GLU A 31 -25.66 6.50 2.90
N GLU A 32 -25.77 6.73 4.21
CA GLU A 32 -26.05 8.04 4.80
C GLU A 32 -25.02 9.10 4.38
N GLY A 33 -25.45 10.13 3.63
CA GLY A 33 -24.59 11.21 3.16
C GLY A 33 -23.80 10.89 1.88
N ILE A 34 -24.04 9.73 1.26
CA ILE A 34 -23.46 9.34 -0.03
C ILE A 34 -24.54 9.50 -1.10
N ASP A 35 -24.22 10.24 -2.15
CA ASP A 35 -25.07 10.36 -3.32
C ASP A 35 -24.40 9.64 -4.50
N PRO A 36 -24.91 8.46 -4.91
CA PRO A 36 -24.37 7.67 -6.01
C PRO A 36 -24.31 8.44 -7.34
N ALA A 37 -25.07 9.53 -7.49
CA ALA A 37 -25.04 10.35 -8.70
C ALA A 37 -23.70 11.08 -8.91
N TYR A 38 -22.83 11.14 -7.89
CA TYR A 38 -21.48 11.72 -7.99
C TYR A 38 -20.38 10.68 -8.05
N PHE A 39 -20.71 9.41 -8.31
CA PHE A 39 -19.70 8.38 -8.53
C PHE A 39 -18.76 8.83 -9.65
N ASP A 40 -17.47 8.94 -9.32
CA ASP A 40 -16.46 9.22 -10.32
C ASP A 40 -15.84 7.89 -10.76
N GLU A 41 -16.08 7.61 -12.02
CA GLU A 41 -15.67 6.42 -12.74
C GLU A 41 -14.15 6.23 -12.78
N GLU A 42 -13.37 7.33 -12.85
CA GLU A 42 -11.91 7.28 -12.80
C GLU A 42 -11.39 6.92 -11.39
N TYR A 43 -12.11 7.35 -10.35
CA TYR A 43 -11.68 7.16 -8.96
C TYR A 43 -12.30 5.93 -8.30
N GLY A 44 -13.22 5.25 -9.00
CA GLY A 44 -14.03 4.17 -8.45
C GLY A 44 -14.80 4.59 -7.20
N LYS A 45 -15.04 5.88 -6.96
CA LYS A 45 -15.78 6.39 -5.79
C LYS A 45 -16.27 7.81 -6.03
N PRO A 46 -17.26 8.30 -5.29
CA PRO A 46 -17.65 9.70 -5.36
C PRO A 46 -16.47 10.59 -4.98
N MET A 47 -16.09 11.55 -5.82
CA MET A 47 -14.95 12.43 -5.54
C MET A 47 -15.34 13.89 -5.66
N LEU A 48 -14.89 14.70 -4.70
CA LEU A 48 -15.07 16.15 -4.73
C LEU A 48 -13.93 16.81 -5.49
N GLY A 49 -14.25 17.79 -6.33
CA GLY A 49 -13.27 18.57 -7.08
C GLY A 49 -12.51 19.58 -6.21
N GLU A 50 -11.47 20.19 -6.79
CA GLU A 50 -10.70 21.25 -6.15
C GLU A 50 -11.54 22.50 -5.87
N ALA A 51 -11.39 23.08 -4.69
CA ALA A 51 -12.01 24.35 -4.36
C ALA A 51 -11.33 25.50 -5.14
N PRO A 52 -12.07 26.55 -5.54
CA PRO A 52 -11.46 27.72 -6.16
C PRO A 52 -10.44 28.34 -5.19
N ALA A 53 -9.27 28.73 -5.69
CA ALA A 53 -8.18 29.28 -4.89
C ALA A 53 -8.64 30.45 -3.98
N PRO A 54 -7.98 30.67 -2.81
CA PRO A 54 -8.40 31.65 -1.81
C PRO A 54 -8.63 33.05 -2.36
N THR A 55 -7.76 33.48 -3.28
CA THR A 55 -7.85 34.72 -4.07
C THR A 55 -7.21 34.51 -5.47
N LYS A 56 -6.90 35.58 -6.23
CA LYS A 56 -6.01 35.48 -7.41
C LYS A 56 -4.57 35.03 -7.04
N ALA A 57 -4.20 35.09 -5.76
CA ALA A 57 -2.95 34.58 -5.19
C ALA A 57 -3.23 33.66 -3.98
N ASP A 58 -2.45 32.60 -3.84
CA ASP A 58 -2.39 31.75 -2.65
C ASP A 58 -1.88 32.58 -1.45
N ASP A 59 -2.66 32.67 -0.37
CA ASP A 59 -2.37 33.51 0.81
C ASP A 59 -2.15 32.64 2.06
N ALA A 60 -1.15 33.00 2.88
CA ALA A 60 -0.88 32.39 4.17
C ALA A 60 -2.08 32.48 5.12
N SER A 61 -2.88 33.55 5.04
CA SER A 61 -4.06 33.72 5.89
C SER A 61 -5.25 32.83 5.50
N GLY A 62 -5.24 32.27 4.29
CA GLY A 62 -6.27 31.36 3.80
C GLY A 62 -7.59 32.03 3.40
N ARG A 63 -8.56 31.23 2.96
CA ARG A 63 -9.90 31.70 2.61
C ARG A 63 -10.88 31.50 3.75
N LYS A 64 -11.67 32.53 4.07
CA LYS A 64 -12.79 32.41 5.01
C LYS A 64 -13.74 31.28 4.59
N GLY A 65 -13.94 30.32 5.50
CA GLY A 65 -14.87 29.22 5.36
C GLY A 65 -16.19 29.51 6.07
N LEU A 66 -16.62 28.59 6.93
CA LEU A 66 -17.88 28.69 7.66
C LEU A 66 -17.75 29.49 8.97
N SER A 67 -18.85 30.09 9.42
CA SER A 67 -18.93 30.72 10.75
C SER A 67 -18.64 29.69 11.84
N VAL A 68 -17.88 30.05 12.87
CA VAL A 68 -17.62 29.17 14.04
C VAL A 68 -18.89 28.79 14.82
N ALA A 69 -20.02 29.45 14.52
CA ALA A 69 -21.32 29.05 15.07
C ALA A 69 -21.74 27.62 14.66
N VAL A 70 -21.20 27.08 13.56
CA VAL A 70 -21.52 25.71 13.09
C VAL A 70 -21.08 24.62 14.07
N ASP A 71 -20.16 24.91 14.98
CA ASP A 71 -19.68 23.96 16.00
C ASP A 71 -20.80 23.52 16.95
N LYS A 72 -21.84 24.34 17.08
CA LYS A 72 -23.03 24.06 17.90
C LYS A 72 -24.12 23.29 17.15
N ALA A 73 -23.94 23.03 15.86
CA ALA A 73 -24.92 22.30 15.07
C ALA A 73 -24.97 20.82 15.46
N ASP A 74 -26.12 20.18 15.20
CA ASP A 74 -26.33 18.75 15.44
C ASP A 74 -25.44 17.86 14.57
N THR A 75 -24.92 18.39 13.45
CA THR A 75 -23.96 17.71 12.58
C THR A 75 -22.53 17.69 13.13
N ALA A 76 -22.25 18.37 14.25
CA ALA A 76 -20.88 18.40 14.77
C ALA A 76 -20.42 17.01 15.25
N VAL A 77 -19.23 16.62 14.82
CA VAL A 77 -18.62 15.31 15.05
C VAL A 77 -17.86 15.30 16.37
N TRP A 78 -17.04 16.32 16.63
CA TRP A 78 -16.36 16.53 17.90
C TRP A 78 -16.33 18.02 18.28
N GLU A 79 -16.19 18.28 19.57
CA GLU A 79 -16.04 19.63 20.11
C GLU A 79 -14.58 20.10 19.95
N VAL A 80 -14.39 21.37 19.58
CA VAL A 80 -13.07 22.00 19.55
C VAL A 80 -12.74 22.59 20.91
N LYS A 81 -11.62 22.16 21.49
CA LYS A 81 -11.13 22.58 22.82
C LYS A 81 -9.71 23.11 22.82
N ASN A 82 -8.96 22.87 21.74
CA ASN A 82 -7.56 23.25 21.59
C ASN A 82 -7.36 23.91 20.22
N GLN A 83 -6.32 24.71 20.06
CA GLN A 83 -5.89 25.27 18.77
C GLN A 83 -4.56 24.66 18.35
N TRP A 84 -4.34 24.50 17.04
CA TRP A 84 -3.09 23.92 16.50
C TRP A 84 -1.83 24.63 16.99
N ALA A 85 -1.90 25.94 17.21
CA ALA A 85 -0.79 26.78 17.68
C ALA A 85 -0.54 26.72 19.20
N ASP A 86 -1.43 26.11 19.99
CA ASP A 86 -1.31 26.13 21.45
C ASP A 86 -0.07 25.36 21.92
N LYS A 87 0.80 26.03 22.68
CA LYS A 87 2.00 25.43 23.31
C LYS A 87 1.85 25.27 24.83
N ASP A 88 1.05 26.14 25.46
CA ASP A 88 1.08 26.39 26.91
C ASP A 88 -0.26 26.25 27.64
N THR A 89 -1.35 25.90 26.94
CA THR A 89 -2.64 25.67 27.60
C THR A 89 -2.57 24.48 28.56
N PRO A 90 -3.47 24.38 29.56
CA PRO A 90 -3.48 23.24 30.48
C PRO A 90 -3.52 21.87 29.77
N ASN A 91 -4.16 21.78 28.61
CA ASN A 91 -4.14 20.57 27.79
C ASN A 91 -2.84 20.41 27.02
N ALA A 92 -2.28 21.49 26.44
CA ALA A 92 -1.00 21.43 25.73
C ALA A 92 0.18 21.03 26.63
N ARG A 93 0.10 21.30 27.95
CA ARG A 93 1.14 20.89 28.91
C ARG A 93 1.10 19.42 29.33
N LYS A 94 0.04 18.67 28.99
CA LYS A 94 -0.05 17.24 29.33
C LYS A 94 0.93 16.42 28.51
N ALA A 95 1.48 15.38 29.13
CA ALA A 95 2.17 14.32 28.40
C ALA A 95 1.21 13.64 27.43
N GLY A 96 1.73 13.14 26.32
CA GLY A 96 0.97 12.40 25.31
C GLY A 96 1.71 11.14 24.89
N ILE A 97 1.35 10.63 23.71
CA ILE A 97 1.90 9.37 23.17
C ILE A 97 3.41 9.48 22.96
N ALA A 98 3.86 10.59 22.37
CA ALA A 98 5.23 10.76 21.89
C ALA A 98 5.95 11.98 22.51
N TRP A 99 5.40 12.59 23.56
CA TRP A 99 5.99 13.77 24.18
C TRP A 99 5.78 13.81 25.68
N ALA A 100 6.77 14.35 26.39
CA ALA A 100 6.72 14.59 27.82
C ALA A 100 5.76 15.74 28.18
N ALA A 101 5.37 15.81 29.45
CA ALA A 101 4.64 16.96 29.97
C ALA A 101 5.47 18.25 29.83
N ASN A 102 4.81 19.37 29.52
CA ASN A 102 5.44 20.67 29.26
C ASN A 102 6.50 20.63 28.14
N SER A 103 6.26 19.87 27.06
CA SER A 103 7.20 19.75 25.94
C SER A 103 7.50 21.06 25.19
N GLY A 104 6.67 22.10 25.38
CA GLY A 104 6.77 23.36 24.63
C GLY A 104 6.35 23.25 23.16
N LEU A 105 5.96 22.05 22.71
CA LEU A 105 5.52 21.79 21.35
C LEU A 105 4.09 22.29 21.14
N SER A 106 3.85 22.92 19.99
CA SER A 106 2.49 23.17 19.49
C SER A 106 1.79 21.85 19.17
N TRP A 107 0.46 21.86 19.05
CA TRP A 107 -0.26 20.65 18.63
C TRP A 107 0.12 20.18 17.22
N ASP A 108 0.51 21.10 16.33
CA ASP A 108 0.98 20.72 14.99
C ASP A 108 2.36 20.03 15.03
N GLN A 109 3.27 20.52 15.88
CA GLN A 109 4.54 19.81 16.14
C GLN A 109 4.33 18.48 16.85
N LYS A 110 3.32 18.38 17.72
CA LYS A 110 2.94 17.11 18.38
C LYS A 110 2.40 16.07 17.39
N TYR A 111 1.69 16.51 16.36
CA TYR A 111 1.29 15.64 15.26
C TYR A 111 2.52 15.05 14.57
N SER A 112 3.52 15.88 14.27
CA SER A 112 4.76 15.42 13.64
C SER A 112 5.49 14.38 14.48
N VAL A 113 5.77 14.66 15.76
CA VAL A 113 6.46 13.68 16.63
C VAL A 113 5.63 12.42 16.90
N TRP A 114 4.29 12.48 16.82
CA TRP A 114 3.44 11.29 16.91
C TRP A 114 3.61 10.39 15.69
N ILE A 115 3.61 10.95 14.48
CA ILE A 115 3.89 10.21 13.25
C ILE A 115 5.27 9.58 13.32
N ASP A 116 6.26 10.35 13.74
CA ASP A 116 7.65 9.88 13.88
C ASP A 116 7.77 8.71 14.88
N SER A 117 7.01 8.76 15.99
CA SER A 117 7.05 7.74 17.05
C SER A 117 6.46 6.38 16.70
N MET A 118 5.67 6.27 15.62
CA MET A 118 5.03 5.01 15.26
C MET A 118 6.09 3.95 14.94
N VAL A 119 5.92 2.76 15.53
CA VAL A 119 6.90 1.68 15.49
C VAL A 119 6.73 0.86 14.22
N LYS A 120 7.85 0.47 13.60
CA LYS A 120 7.89 -0.39 12.43
C LYS A 120 7.58 -1.84 12.82
N ILE A 121 6.68 -2.49 12.09
CA ILE A 121 6.25 -3.88 12.34
C ILE A 121 6.12 -4.63 11.00
N PRO A 122 6.19 -5.96 10.97
CA PRO A 122 5.83 -6.73 9.77
C PRO A 122 4.39 -6.46 9.34
N GLY A 123 4.14 -6.31 8.04
CA GLY A 123 2.79 -6.23 7.49
C GLY A 123 2.08 -7.58 7.48
N HIS A 124 0.77 -7.57 7.66
CA HIS A 124 -0.05 -8.78 7.76
C HIS A 124 -0.21 -9.47 6.40
N GLU A 125 0.33 -10.69 6.28
CA GLU A 125 0.32 -11.47 5.03
C GLU A 125 0.93 -10.71 3.84
N THR A 126 1.90 -9.84 4.14
CA THR A 126 2.68 -9.09 3.16
C THR A 126 4.15 -9.38 3.30
N TYR A 127 4.92 -9.14 2.24
CA TYR A 127 6.38 -9.28 2.24
C TYR A 127 7.11 -8.02 2.76
N TYR A 128 6.39 -6.98 3.16
CA TYR A 128 6.97 -5.69 3.54
C TYR A 128 6.58 -5.26 4.96
N GLU A 129 7.29 -4.26 5.48
CA GLU A 129 7.04 -3.69 6.80
C GLU A 129 6.00 -2.56 6.73
N THR A 130 5.21 -2.44 7.79
CA THR A 130 4.26 -1.34 8.02
C THR A 130 4.52 -0.70 9.39
N TYR A 131 3.56 0.08 9.91
CA TYR A 131 3.67 0.68 11.23
C TYR A 131 2.55 0.24 12.18
N GLU A 132 2.82 0.33 13.48
CA GLU A 132 1.82 0.18 14.54
C GLU A 132 1.26 1.56 14.95
N LEU A 133 -0.06 1.67 15.02
CA LEU A 133 -0.78 2.85 15.47
C LEU A 133 -1.17 2.70 16.95
N SER A 134 -0.56 3.51 17.83
CA SER A 134 -0.95 3.59 19.24
C SER A 134 -1.96 4.72 19.49
N THR A 135 -3.02 4.39 20.22
CA THR A 135 -4.05 5.34 20.68
C THR A 135 -3.63 6.05 21.98
N PRO A 136 -4.21 7.23 22.31
CA PRO A 136 -3.93 7.94 23.56
C PRO A 136 -4.30 7.15 24.82
N TRP A 137 -5.07 6.08 24.67
CA TRP A 137 -5.55 5.23 25.77
C TRP A 137 -4.76 3.92 25.93
N GLY A 138 -3.64 3.77 25.21
CA GLY A 138 -2.70 2.65 25.38
C GLY A 138 -3.05 1.39 24.56
N LYS A 139 -4.03 1.48 23.66
CA LYS A 139 -4.32 0.42 22.69
C LYS A 139 -3.48 0.63 21.43
N SER A 140 -2.88 -0.43 20.92
CA SER A 140 -2.18 -0.46 19.63
C SER A 140 -2.91 -1.35 18.62
N VAL A 141 -2.87 -0.96 17.35
CA VAL A 141 -3.35 -1.75 16.21
C VAL A 141 -2.38 -1.58 15.02
N PRO A 142 -2.18 -2.60 14.17
CA PRO A 142 -1.43 -2.43 12.92
C PRO A 142 -2.03 -1.32 12.04
N ALA A 143 -1.25 -0.71 11.16
CA ALA A 143 -1.76 0.30 10.22
C ALA A 143 -2.97 -0.23 9.42
N PRO A 144 -3.96 0.60 9.10
CA PRO A 144 -5.12 0.15 8.33
C PRO A 144 -4.76 -0.04 6.86
N SER A 145 -5.43 -0.98 6.20
CA SER A 145 -5.40 -1.07 4.74
C SER A 145 -6.22 0.06 4.13
N LEU A 146 -5.55 1.11 3.63
CA LEU A 146 -6.17 2.30 3.04
C LEU A 146 -5.53 2.62 1.70
N GLU A 147 -6.24 3.43 0.89
CA GLU A 147 -5.66 4.07 -0.27
C GLU A 147 -4.51 5.01 0.14
N CYS A 148 -3.61 5.31 -0.80
CA CYS A 148 -2.49 6.23 -0.62
C CYS A 148 -2.91 7.61 -0.02
N ALA A 149 -3.91 8.29 -0.59
CA ALA A 149 -4.37 9.57 -0.07
C ALA A 149 -5.18 9.44 1.23
N GLU A 150 -5.94 8.35 1.35
CA GLU A 150 -6.73 8.04 2.54
C GLU A 150 -5.85 7.92 3.79
N SER A 151 -4.63 7.39 3.66
CA SER A 151 -3.67 7.27 4.77
C SER A 151 -3.28 8.64 5.36
N SER A 152 -2.96 9.63 4.52
CA SER A 152 -2.65 10.99 4.99
C SER A 152 -3.84 11.66 5.68
N ILE A 153 -5.03 11.55 5.06
CA ILE A 153 -6.28 12.11 5.61
C ILE A 153 -6.63 11.45 6.94
N PHE A 154 -6.56 10.11 7.00
CA PHE A 154 -6.81 9.31 8.20
C PHE A 154 -5.93 9.76 9.35
N LEU A 155 -4.62 9.86 9.14
CA LEU A 155 -3.67 10.26 10.18
C LEU A 155 -3.97 11.66 10.73
N ARG A 156 -4.22 12.63 9.84
CA ARG A 156 -4.50 14.02 10.24
C ARG A 156 -5.82 14.16 10.99
N VAL A 157 -6.89 13.56 10.47
CA VAL A 157 -8.23 13.60 11.10
C VAL A 157 -8.22 12.87 12.44
N THR A 158 -7.53 11.72 12.51
CA THR A 158 -7.40 10.93 13.74
C THR A 158 -6.79 11.76 14.86
N PHE A 159 -5.62 12.37 14.61
CA PHE A 159 -4.95 13.22 15.58
C PHE A 159 -5.82 14.43 15.98
N ALA A 160 -6.43 15.11 15.00
CA ALA A 160 -7.29 16.26 15.26
C ALA A 160 -8.47 15.91 16.17
N SER A 161 -9.09 14.75 15.94
CA SER A 161 -10.25 14.29 16.70
C SER A 161 -9.91 13.89 18.13
N TRP A 162 -8.80 13.16 18.33
CA TRP A 162 -8.35 12.72 19.66
C TRP A 162 -8.02 13.89 20.58
N TYR A 163 -7.48 14.97 20.01
CA TYR A 163 -7.04 16.13 20.77
C TYR A 163 -7.97 17.34 20.63
N ASN A 164 -9.21 17.16 20.14
CA ASN A 164 -10.22 18.21 20.05
C ASN A 164 -9.72 19.48 19.33
N LEU A 165 -8.99 19.29 18.22
CA LEU A 165 -8.46 20.37 17.38
C LEU A 165 -9.47 20.73 16.28
N PRO A 166 -9.51 22.00 15.82
CA PRO A 166 -10.32 22.36 14.68
C PRO A 166 -9.74 21.73 13.42
N PHE A 167 -10.60 21.17 12.58
CA PHE A 167 -10.21 20.60 11.29
C PHE A 167 -11.33 20.80 10.29
N PHE A 168 -10.98 21.14 9.05
CA PHE A 168 -11.84 20.90 7.90
C PHE A 168 -10.99 20.80 6.64
N MET A 169 -11.47 20.03 5.67
CA MET A 169 -11.08 20.18 4.26
C MET A 169 -12.21 20.84 3.50
N GLU A 170 -11.85 21.57 2.46
CA GLU A 170 -12.79 22.17 1.52
C GLU A 170 -12.57 21.65 0.11
N ALA A 171 -13.66 21.62 -0.65
CA ALA A 171 -13.71 21.11 -2.01
C ALA A 171 -14.94 21.69 -2.74
N VAL A 172 -15.21 21.23 -3.97
CA VAL A 172 -16.47 21.48 -4.68
C VAL A 172 -17.18 20.19 -5.04
N ASP A 173 -18.51 20.19 -4.98
CA ASP A 173 -19.33 19.09 -5.52
C ASP A 173 -19.46 19.16 -7.04
N GLY A 174 -20.13 18.16 -7.64
CA GLY A 174 -20.36 18.11 -9.09
C GLY A 174 -21.17 19.28 -9.67
N ALA A 175 -21.87 20.05 -8.82
CA ALA A 175 -22.56 21.28 -9.21
C ALA A 175 -21.68 22.54 -9.06
N GLY A 176 -20.40 22.37 -8.69
CA GLY A 176 -19.46 23.47 -8.41
C GLY A 176 -19.72 24.17 -7.09
N LYS A 177 -20.53 23.60 -6.19
CA LYS A 177 -20.85 24.20 -4.90
C LYS A 177 -19.74 23.88 -3.89
N ARG A 178 -19.25 24.91 -3.18
CA ARG A 178 -18.23 24.75 -2.14
C ARG A 178 -18.78 23.98 -0.95
N VAL A 179 -18.08 22.92 -0.58
CA VAL A 179 -18.40 22.02 0.53
C VAL A 179 -17.26 21.99 1.53
N TYR A 180 -17.59 21.74 2.80
CA TYR A 180 -16.65 21.68 3.91
C TYR A 180 -16.92 20.44 4.74
N PHE A 181 -15.91 19.60 4.93
CA PHE A 181 -15.99 18.40 5.74
C PHE A 181 -15.00 18.55 6.88
N GLY A 182 -15.49 18.51 8.12
CA GLY A 182 -14.62 18.70 9.27
C GLY A 182 -15.26 18.35 10.61
N HIS A 183 -14.71 18.91 11.67
CA HIS A 183 -15.19 18.71 13.05
C HIS A 183 -16.67 19.05 13.25
N PHE A 184 -17.24 19.93 12.41
CA PHE A 184 -18.65 20.32 12.39
C PHE A 184 -19.54 19.44 11.47
N GLY A 185 -18.99 18.36 10.92
CA GLY A 185 -19.64 17.49 9.93
C GLY A 185 -19.44 17.98 8.50
N ALA A 186 -20.25 17.46 7.57
CA ALA A 186 -20.26 17.83 6.16
C ALA A 186 -21.31 18.92 5.90
N ARG A 187 -20.88 20.07 5.37
CA ARG A 187 -21.71 21.27 5.27
C ARG A 187 -21.39 22.09 4.03
N THR A 188 -22.33 22.97 3.69
CA THR A 188 -22.13 24.09 2.75
C THR A 188 -22.42 25.40 3.49
N ALA A 189 -22.22 26.54 2.83
CA ALA A 189 -22.62 27.84 3.38
C ALA A 189 -24.13 27.88 3.70
N ASP A 190 -24.95 27.10 2.99
CA ASP A 190 -26.41 27.09 3.12
C ASP A 190 -26.92 26.14 4.22
N GLY A 191 -26.07 25.28 4.77
CA GLY A 191 -26.48 24.30 5.79
C GLY A 191 -25.82 22.94 5.65
N VAL A 192 -26.55 21.90 6.04
CA VAL A 192 -26.09 20.49 5.98
C VAL A 192 -25.84 20.11 4.52
N TYR A 193 -24.74 19.40 4.25
CA TYR A 193 -24.46 18.87 2.92
C TYR A 193 -25.17 17.53 2.75
N GLN A 194 -25.96 17.38 1.67
CA GLN A 194 -26.75 16.18 1.40
C GLN A 194 -27.54 15.68 2.64
N LYS A 195 -27.67 14.36 2.81
CA LYS A 195 -28.36 13.72 3.94
C LYS A 195 -27.36 13.24 5.01
N THR A 196 -26.32 14.02 5.29
CA THR A 196 -25.32 13.63 6.28
C THR A 196 -25.88 13.64 7.71
N ALA A 197 -25.37 12.77 8.55
CA ALA A 197 -25.88 12.52 9.89
C ALA A 197 -25.90 13.76 10.80
N ASN A 198 -26.87 13.78 11.71
CA ASN A 198 -26.78 14.58 12.93
C ASN A 198 -25.89 13.85 13.94
N TYR A 199 -24.57 13.89 13.73
CA TYR A 199 -23.58 13.13 14.48
C TYR A 199 -23.74 13.23 16.01
N ARG A 200 -24.10 14.40 16.56
CA ARG A 200 -24.27 14.60 18.01
C ARG A 200 -25.28 13.64 18.62
N THR A 201 -26.38 13.37 17.92
CA THR A 201 -27.50 12.57 18.41
C THR A 201 -27.56 11.18 17.80
N ALA A 202 -27.02 11.00 16.60
CA ALA A 202 -27.03 9.72 15.89
C ALA A 202 -26.06 8.69 16.46
N TYR A 203 -24.88 9.12 16.94
CA TYR A 203 -23.82 8.19 17.36
C TYR A 203 -23.24 8.53 18.74
N ARG A 204 -22.71 7.50 19.38
CA ARG A 204 -22.18 7.57 20.75
C ARG A 204 -20.78 8.18 20.78
N ASP A 205 -20.48 8.82 21.90
CA ASP A 205 -19.17 9.39 22.19
C ASP A 205 -18.70 8.87 23.56
N TYR A 206 -17.67 8.04 23.54
CA TYR A 206 -17.06 7.43 24.73
C TYR A 206 -15.73 8.09 25.11
N SER A 207 -15.39 9.27 24.54
CA SER A 207 -14.09 9.93 24.78
C SER A 207 -13.87 10.38 26.23
N ASN A 208 -14.86 10.25 27.11
CA ASN A 208 -14.72 10.48 28.55
C ASN A 208 -14.14 9.28 29.32
N MET A 209 -14.02 8.10 28.70
CA MET A 209 -13.42 6.93 29.36
C MET A 209 -11.92 7.14 29.60
N THR A 210 -11.45 6.75 30.78
CA THR A 210 -10.03 6.71 31.11
C THR A 210 -9.41 5.37 30.69
N ALA A 211 -8.08 5.29 30.63
CA ALA A 211 -7.39 4.01 30.41
C ALA A 211 -7.78 2.95 31.45
N ALA A 212 -8.06 3.36 32.70
CA ALA A 212 -8.54 2.46 33.75
C ALA A 212 -9.98 1.97 33.49
N ASP A 213 -10.85 2.81 32.93
CA ASP A 213 -12.19 2.39 32.53
C ASP A 213 -12.13 1.37 31.39
N ILE A 214 -11.28 1.60 30.39
CA ILE A 214 -11.10 0.68 29.27
C ILE A 214 -10.49 -0.64 29.74
N ALA A 215 -9.51 -0.62 30.65
CA ALA A 215 -8.94 -1.83 31.22
C ALA A 215 -9.98 -2.66 32.00
N ARG A 216 -10.98 -2.00 32.59
CA ARG A 216 -12.04 -2.65 33.40
C ARG A 216 -13.23 -3.12 32.56
N GLU A 217 -13.70 -2.31 31.63
CA GLU A 217 -14.94 -2.53 30.86
C GLU A 217 -14.68 -3.05 29.45
N GLY A 218 -13.44 -3.01 28.99
CA GLY A 218 -13.07 -3.27 27.60
C GLY A 218 -13.25 -2.04 26.70
N TRP A 219 -12.74 -2.15 25.48
CA TRP A 219 -12.93 -1.12 24.46
C TRP A 219 -14.38 -1.15 23.94
N PRO A 220 -15.15 -0.05 23.99
CA PRO A 220 -16.54 -0.04 23.55
C PRO A 220 -16.64 -0.31 22.04
N LYS A 221 -17.58 -1.18 21.65
CA LYS A 221 -17.82 -1.60 20.26
C LYS A 221 -19.16 -1.05 19.75
N ASP A 222 -19.18 -0.58 18.51
CA ASP A 222 -20.38 -0.18 17.79
C ASP A 222 -20.60 -1.09 16.57
N GLU A 223 -21.40 -2.14 16.73
CA GLU A 223 -21.63 -3.16 15.68
C GLU A 223 -22.16 -2.57 14.36
N LYS A 224 -22.89 -1.45 14.41
CA LYS A 224 -23.36 -0.79 13.20
C LYS A 224 -22.23 -0.12 12.45
N LEU A 225 -21.27 0.48 13.16
CA LEU A 225 -20.06 1.04 12.54
C LEU A 225 -19.19 -0.08 12.00
N ARG A 226 -19.00 -1.15 12.78
CA ARG A 226 -18.15 -2.30 12.41
C ARG A 226 -18.57 -2.95 11.10
N ALA A 227 -19.87 -3.00 10.82
CA ALA A 227 -20.41 -3.58 9.60
C ALA A 227 -20.30 -2.68 8.35
N ARG A 228 -19.83 -1.42 8.47
CA ARG A 228 -19.73 -0.49 7.33
C ARG A 228 -18.45 -0.67 6.54
N LYS A 229 -18.57 -0.43 5.23
CA LYS A 229 -17.48 -0.43 4.26
C LYS A 229 -17.27 0.95 3.67
N ILE A 230 -16.06 1.27 3.23
CA ILE A 230 -15.84 2.52 2.48
C ILE A 230 -16.50 2.34 1.12
N TYR A 231 -17.42 3.23 0.79
CA TYR A 231 -18.11 3.22 -0.49
C TYR A 231 -17.12 3.44 -1.65
N GLY A 232 -17.26 2.66 -2.72
CA GLY A 232 -16.53 2.87 -3.97
C GLY A 232 -15.86 1.62 -4.54
N THR A 233 -15.16 0.83 -3.74
CA THR A 233 -14.40 -0.33 -4.26
C THR A 233 -14.42 -1.50 -3.29
N ALA A 234 -14.44 -2.72 -3.82
CA ALA A 234 -14.58 -3.97 -3.05
C ALA A 234 -13.35 -4.34 -2.19
N SER A 235 -12.36 -3.46 -2.05
CA SER A 235 -11.06 -3.75 -1.43
C SER A 235 -10.84 -2.97 -0.12
N ASP A 236 -11.81 -2.89 0.79
CA ASP A 236 -11.64 -2.19 2.08
C ASP A 236 -11.38 -3.13 3.28
N ASP A 237 -11.04 -4.38 2.98
CA ASP A 237 -10.73 -5.42 3.94
C ASP A 237 -9.58 -5.03 4.87
N GLN A 238 -9.70 -5.45 6.14
CA GLN A 238 -8.78 -5.16 7.22
C GLN A 238 -8.33 -6.49 7.87
N PRO A 239 -7.68 -7.39 7.11
CA PRO A 239 -7.37 -8.75 7.56
C PRO A 239 -6.52 -8.78 8.84
N ALA A 240 -5.68 -7.75 9.04
CA ALA A 240 -4.85 -7.57 10.24
C ALA A 240 -5.63 -7.51 11.56
N ILE A 241 -6.94 -7.22 11.53
CA ILE A 241 -7.79 -7.18 12.72
C ILE A 241 -8.94 -8.20 12.68
N GLY A 242 -9.01 -9.04 11.64
CA GLY A 242 -9.97 -10.13 11.50
C GLY A 242 -10.34 -10.42 10.03
N PRO A 243 -10.67 -11.68 9.70
CA PRO A 243 -10.89 -12.12 8.31
C PRO A 243 -12.09 -11.45 7.61
N ASP A 244 -13.10 -11.04 8.37
CA ASP A 244 -14.30 -10.34 7.84
C ASP A 244 -14.34 -8.85 8.23
N ALA A 245 -13.20 -8.31 8.69
CA ALA A 245 -13.14 -6.93 9.14
C ALA A 245 -13.00 -5.98 7.95
N HIS A 246 -13.77 -4.88 7.98
CA HIS A 246 -13.70 -3.79 7.02
C HIS A 246 -13.27 -2.49 7.70
N ALA A 247 -13.12 -1.40 6.94
CA ALA A 247 -12.65 -0.12 7.46
C ALA A 247 -13.49 0.39 8.66
N GLY A 248 -14.81 0.16 8.65
CA GLY A 248 -15.68 0.50 9.78
C GLY A 248 -15.29 -0.23 11.07
N ALA A 249 -14.94 -1.52 10.99
CA ALA A 249 -14.44 -2.28 12.14
C ALA A 249 -13.11 -1.73 12.65
N TYR A 250 -12.22 -1.34 11.75
CA TYR A 250 -10.95 -0.71 12.11
C TYR A 250 -11.16 0.64 12.82
N PHE A 251 -12.02 1.51 12.29
CA PHE A 251 -12.32 2.79 12.93
C PHE A 251 -12.99 2.62 14.29
N ASP A 252 -13.82 1.58 14.46
CA ASP A 252 -14.34 1.20 15.76
C ASP A 252 -13.24 0.81 16.75
N GLU A 253 -12.12 0.22 16.30
CA GLU A 253 -10.96 -0.09 17.17
C GLU A 253 -10.14 1.14 17.57
N VAL A 254 -10.19 2.24 16.82
CA VAL A 254 -9.32 3.41 16.96
C VAL A 254 -10.03 4.58 17.64
N PHE A 255 -11.34 4.73 17.45
CA PHE A 255 -12.11 5.85 17.98
C PHE A 255 -13.03 5.45 19.14
N LEU A 256 -12.84 6.09 20.31
CA LEU A 256 -13.85 6.11 21.38
C LEU A 256 -15.04 7.01 21.02
N ASN A 257 -14.80 8.14 20.37
CA ASN A 257 -15.88 8.94 19.79
C ASN A 257 -16.34 8.30 18.48
N LYS A 258 -17.38 7.46 18.54
CA LYS A 258 -17.87 6.70 17.38
C LYS A 258 -18.38 7.60 16.26
N ARG A 259 -18.77 8.85 16.57
CA ARG A 259 -19.09 9.88 15.55
C ARG A 259 -17.94 10.06 14.57
N VAL A 260 -16.70 10.02 15.05
CA VAL A 260 -15.49 10.17 14.21
C VAL A 260 -15.36 8.99 13.27
N GLY A 261 -15.65 7.77 13.71
CA GLY A 261 -15.61 6.59 12.83
C GLY A 261 -16.58 6.72 11.66
N TYR A 262 -17.85 7.08 11.92
CA TYR A 262 -18.83 7.33 10.84
C TYR A 262 -18.44 8.51 9.95
N PHE A 263 -17.87 9.57 10.51
CA PHE A 263 -17.38 10.71 9.75
C PHE A 263 -16.18 10.34 8.88
N MET A 264 -15.26 9.50 9.39
CA MET A 264 -14.09 9.04 8.65
C MET A 264 -14.50 8.24 7.42
N MET A 265 -15.50 7.35 7.52
CA MET A 265 -16.04 6.63 6.36
C MET A 265 -16.44 7.61 5.25
N LEU A 266 -17.24 8.63 5.61
CA LEU A 266 -17.69 9.66 4.68
C LEU A 266 -16.53 10.48 4.10
N MET A 267 -15.55 10.83 4.94
CA MET A 267 -14.37 11.60 4.55
C MET A 267 -13.55 10.86 3.49
N LEU A 268 -13.25 9.58 3.72
CA LEU A 268 -12.42 8.76 2.84
C LEU A 268 -13.15 8.35 1.55
N THR A 269 -14.49 8.33 1.58
CA THR A 269 -15.28 8.20 0.35
C THR A 269 -15.07 9.40 -0.58
N TYR A 270 -15.16 10.63 -0.08
CA TYR A 270 -15.24 11.83 -0.93
C TYR A 270 -13.90 12.53 -1.23
N PHE A 271 -12.87 12.29 -0.43
CA PHE A 271 -11.59 12.99 -0.53
C PHE A 271 -10.46 12.05 -0.95
N GLY A 272 -9.53 12.58 -1.74
CA GLY A 272 -8.36 11.86 -2.27
C GLY A 272 -7.21 12.79 -2.63
N SER A 273 -6.30 12.30 -3.47
CA SER A 273 -5.04 12.99 -3.78
C SER A 273 -5.22 14.35 -4.46
N VAL A 274 -6.29 14.55 -5.24
CA VAL A 274 -6.66 15.87 -5.79
C VAL A 274 -6.91 16.90 -4.69
N ASN A 275 -7.63 16.53 -3.64
CA ASN A 275 -7.95 17.47 -2.57
C ASN A 275 -6.73 17.75 -1.67
N LEU A 276 -5.77 16.81 -1.60
CA LEU A 276 -4.47 17.03 -0.96
C LEU A 276 -3.54 17.89 -1.84
N ALA A 277 -3.66 17.84 -3.16
CA ALA A 277 -2.94 18.71 -4.09
C ALA A 277 -3.46 20.15 -4.03
N ASP A 278 -4.74 20.34 -3.72
CA ASP A 278 -5.40 21.64 -3.58
C ASP A 278 -4.74 22.51 -2.49
N ALA A 279 -4.31 23.71 -2.90
CA ALA A 279 -3.67 24.70 -2.04
C ALA A 279 -4.60 25.25 -0.93
N ASN A 280 -5.91 24.97 -0.97
CA ASN A 280 -6.84 25.30 0.12
C ASN A 280 -6.72 24.34 1.32
N ASN A 281 -6.23 23.12 1.11
CA ASN A 281 -6.12 22.08 2.15
C ASN A 281 -4.68 21.86 2.61
N THR A 282 -3.72 22.00 1.69
CA THR A 282 -2.28 21.87 1.98
C THR A 282 -1.50 23.04 1.37
N PHE A 283 -0.22 23.18 1.69
CA PHE A 283 0.66 24.19 1.11
C PHE A 283 2.03 23.61 0.81
N ASN A 284 2.70 24.13 -0.23
CA ASN A 284 4.04 23.68 -0.60
C ASN A 284 5.07 24.22 0.40
N ILE A 285 6.07 23.41 0.72
CA ILE A 285 7.19 23.80 1.59
C ILE A 285 8.52 23.71 0.85
N ILE A 286 9.52 24.45 1.34
CA ILE A 286 10.91 24.24 0.96
C ILE A 286 11.41 22.87 1.45
N PRO A 287 12.31 22.19 0.74
CA PRO A 287 12.79 20.85 1.08
C PRO A 287 13.33 20.71 2.51
N GLU A 288 14.09 21.69 3.00
CA GLU A 288 14.72 21.71 4.32
C GLU A 288 13.70 21.80 5.47
N ALA A 289 12.46 22.16 5.16
CA ALA A 289 11.40 22.27 6.15
C ALA A 289 10.56 20.99 6.29
N THR A 290 10.90 19.91 5.56
CA THR A 290 10.19 18.64 5.58
C THR A 290 10.18 18.04 6.99
N LEU A 291 9.01 17.61 7.46
CA LEU A 291 8.80 16.99 8.77
C LEU A 291 7.90 15.74 8.65
N PRO A 292 7.99 14.80 9.61
CA PRO A 292 7.03 13.71 9.71
C PRO A 292 5.59 14.22 9.76
N GLY A 293 4.69 13.55 9.05
CA GLY A 293 3.29 13.93 8.86
C GLY A 293 3.02 14.87 7.68
N ASP A 294 4.06 15.40 7.03
CA ASP A 294 3.94 16.01 5.71
C ASP A 294 3.57 14.95 4.66
N THR A 295 3.12 15.39 3.50
CA THR A 295 2.65 14.52 2.42
C THR A 295 3.42 14.82 1.14
N LEU A 296 4.03 13.79 0.55
CA LEU A 296 4.65 13.86 -0.77
C LEU A 296 3.64 13.37 -1.82
N LEU A 297 3.35 14.20 -2.81
CA LEU A 297 2.37 13.88 -3.85
C LEU A 297 3.06 13.71 -5.20
N GLU A 298 2.87 12.58 -5.84
CA GLU A 298 3.14 12.39 -7.26
C GLU A 298 1.90 12.75 -8.07
N ARG A 299 2.08 13.60 -9.08
CA ARG A 299 1.01 14.10 -9.94
C ARG A 299 1.48 14.08 -11.38
N TRP A 300 0.92 13.19 -12.19
CA TRP A 300 1.15 13.11 -13.64
C TRP A 300 -0.02 13.66 -14.46
N GLN A 301 -1.10 14.06 -13.80
CA GLN A 301 -2.27 14.70 -14.41
C GLN A 301 -2.92 15.69 -13.44
N LYS A 302 -3.60 16.70 -13.99
CA LYS A 302 -4.23 17.75 -13.18
C LYS A 302 -5.58 17.32 -12.60
N LYS A 303 -6.35 16.58 -13.36
CA LYS A 303 -7.54 15.86 -12.90
C LYS A 303 -7.19 14.38 -12.96
N GLY A 304 -7.64 13.63 -11.97
CA GLY A 304 -7.30 12.22 -11.82
C GLY A 304 -6.52 11.88 -10.56
N ILE A 305 -6.34 10.58 -10.34
CA ILE A 305 -5.62 10.01 -9.20
C ILE A 305 -4.12 10.31 -9.36
N GLY A 306 -3.51 10.86 -8.30
CA GLY A 306 -2.06 10.81 -8.09
C GLY A 306 -1.69 9.88 -6.93
N HIS A 307 -0.40 9.60 -6.77
CA HIS A 307 0.12 8.81 -5.65
C HIS A 307 0.49 9.70 -4.47
N THR A 308 0.12 9.30 -3.25
CA THR A 308 0.31 10.08 -2.03
C THR A 308 1.07 9.27 -0.99
N LEU A 309 2.21 9.79 -0.55
CA LEU A 309 3.03 9.19 0.50
C LEU A 309 3.08 10.11 1.70
N VAL A 310 3.11 9.53 2.91
CA VAL A 310 3.27 10.30 4.14
C VAL A 310 4.72 10.26 4.55
N VAL A 311 5.30 11.41 4.87
CA VAL A 311 6.64 11.47 5.47
C VAL A 311 6.55 10.86 6.87
N LYS A 312 7.22 9.73 7.06
CA LYS A 312 7.15 8.95 8.29
C LYS A 312 8.25 9.30 9.27
N HIS A 313 9.46 9.50 8.78
CA HIS A 313 10.63 9.79 9.58
C HIS A 313 11.48 10.85 8.89
N VAL A 314 12.09 11.73 9.68
CA VAL A 314 13.09 12.69 9.23
C VAL A 314 14.19 12.77 10.27
N GLU A 315 15.43 12.52 9.84
CA GLU A 315 16.62 12.65 10.69
C GLU A 315 17.57 13.69 10.09
N ALA A 316 18.04 14.63 10.91
CA ALA A 316 19.07 15.56 10.49
C ALA A 316 20.44 14.87 10.49
N LEU A 317 21.14 14.94 9.37
CA LEU A 317 22.48 14.37 9.19
C LEU A 317 23.55 15.49 9.25
N PRO A 318 24.84 15.14 9.45
CA PRO A 318 25.93 16.10 9.38
C PRO A 318 25.95 16.90 8.06
N ALA A 319 26.65 18.04 8.07
CA ALA A 319 26.81 18.92 6.90
C ALA A 319 25.50 19.46 6.30
N GLY A 320 24.42 19.52 7.08
CA GLY A 320 23.13 20.06 6.64
C GLY A 320 22.34 19.12 5.73
N LYS A 321 22.70 17.83 5.70
CA LYS A 321 21.95 16.78 5.01
C LYS A 321 20.80 16.28 5.89
N MET A 322 19.91 15.48 5.34
CA MET A 322 18.90 14.74 6.11
C MET A 322 18.64 13.36 5.53
N GLU A 323 18.09 12.47 6.35
CA GLU A 323 17.37 11.28 5.89
C GLU A 323 15.88 11.56 6.00
N ALA A 324 15.10 11.05 5.06
CA ALA A 324 13.65 11.04 5.14
C ALA A 324 13.12 9.70 4.68
N GLN A 325 12.19 9.13 5.44
CA GLN A 325 11.51 7.87 5.09
C GLN A 325 10.02 8.13 4.87
N LEU A 326 9.47 7.45 3.88
CA LEU A 326 8.06 7.57 3.47
C LEU A 326 7.28 6.33 3.90
N VAL A 327 5.96 6.47 4.03
CA VAL A 327 5.04 5.34 4.00
C VAL A 327 4.11 5.46 2.80
N SER A 328 3.99 4.38 2.03
CA SER A 328 3.22 4.32 0.77
C SER A 328 1.99 3.42 0.94
N GLY A 329 0.79 3.99 0.81
CA GLY A 329 -0.45 3.21 0.59
C GLY A 329 -0.61 2.86 -0.90
N SER A 330 -1.62 2.10 -1.32
CA SER A 330 -1.85 1.82 -2.76
C SER A 330 -3.32 1.61 -3.08
N MET A 331 -3.64 1.52 -4.38
CA MET A 331 -4.85 0.87 -4.88
C MET A 331 -4.48 -0.44 -5.59
N PRO A 332 -5.20 -1.56 -5.36
CA PRO A 332 -6.19 -1.78 -4.29
C PRO A 332 -5.64 -1.45 -2.90
N ARG A 333 -6.52 -1.12 -1.95
CA ARG A 333 -6.10 -0.67 -0.60
C ARG A 333 -5.22 -1.73 0.06
N ARG A 334 -4.16 -1.30 0.72
CA ARG A 334 -3.21 -2.17 1.43
C ARG A 334 -2.68 -1.47 2.66
N GLN A 335 -2.11 -2.22 3.60
CA GLN A 335 -1.37 -1.60 4.71
C GLN A 335 -0.24 -0.73 4.12
N PRO A 336 -0.02 0.50 4.61
CA PRO A 336 1.04 1.35 4.14
C PRO A 336 2.40 0.65 4.29
N LYS A 337 3.17 0.58 3.20
CA LYS A 337 4.54 0.05 3.22
C LYS A 337 5.45 1.13 3.78
N TRP A 338 6.28 0.78 4.74
CA TRP A 338 7.37 1.63 5.21
C TRP A 338 8.53 1.54 4.23
N GLU A 339 8.75 2.62 3.48
CA GLU A 339 9.83 2.70 2.50
C GLU A 339 11.16 2.97 3.21
N ASP A 340 12.22 2.28 2.80
CA ASP A 340 13.57 2.60 3.26
C ASP A 340 14.02 3.98 2.75
N GLY A 341 15.16 4.46 3.27
CA GLY A 341 15.70 5.77 2.91
C GLY A 341 16.06 5.92 1.43
N ALA A 342 16.46 4.84 0.75
CA ALA A 342 16.86 4.88 -0.65
C ALA A 342 15.63 4.93 -1.59
N SER A 343 14.62 4.10 -1.32
CA SER A 343 13.29 4.15 -1.96
C SER A 343 12.65 5.52 -1.76
N SER A 344 12.70 6.03 -0.53
CA SER A 344 12.17 7.34 -0.19
C SER A 344 12.90 8.45 -0.95
N LYS A 345 14.24 8.45 -0.97
CA LYS A 345 15.03 9.43 -1.73
C LYS A 345 14.65 9.43 -3.20
N ARG A 346 14.58 8.25 -3.83
CA ARG A 346 14.16 8.13 -5.23
C ARG A 346 12.82 8.82 -5.46
N THR A 347 11.84 8.58 -4.61
CA THR A 347 10.50 9.18 -4.74
C THR A 347 10.54 10.71 -4.58
N PHE A 348 11.28 11.24 -3.61
CA PHE A 348 11.46 12.68 -3.43
C PHE A 348 12.08 13.40 -4.63
N THR A 349 12.82 12.67 -5.48
CA THR A 349 13.56 13.24 -6.61
C THR A 349 12.89 12.96 -7.97
N LEU A 350 11.73 12.31 -7.99
CA LEU A 350 10.94 12.11 -9.21
C LEU A 350 10.40 13.44 -9.75
N GLU A 351 10.43 13.63 -11.06
CA GLU A 351 9.82 14.78 -11.74
C GLU A 351 8.31 14.86 -11.46
N ALA A 352 7.62 13.73 -11.32
CA ALA A 352 6.20 13.68 -10.96
C ALA A 352 5.88 14.29 -9.58
N THR A 353 6.89 14.53 -8.73
CA THR A 353 6.75 15.26 -7.45
C THR A 353 6.87 16.78 -7.63
N GLY A 354 6.48 17.28 -8.81
CA GLY A 354 6.44 18.71 -9.10
C GLY A 354 7.77 19.28 -9.58
N GLY A 355 8.53 18.50 -10.34
CA GLY A 355 9.82 18.87 -10.94
C GLY A 355 9.71 19.76 -12.19
N ALA A 356 10.85 19.92 -12.87
CA ALA A 356 11.03 20.81 -14.01
C ALA A 356 10.59 20.20 -15.35
N GLY A 357 10.36 18.88 -15.40
CA GLY A 357 9.90 18.17 -16.59
C GLY A 357 8.43 18.40 -16.93
N GLU A 358 7.98 17.70 -17.97
CA GLU A 358 6.60 17.70 -18.46
C GLU A 358 6.06 16.27 -18.47
N ASN A 359 4.75 16.11 -18.24
CA ASN A 359 4.07 14.84 -18.42
C ASN A 359 3.90 14.50 -19.92
N TYR A 360 3.25 13.38 -20.21
CA TYR A 360 2.98 12.93 -21.59
C TYR A 360 2.20 13.97 -22.42
N ASP A 361 1.28 14.71 -21.79
CA ASP A 361 0.45 15.73 -22.45
C ASP A 361 1.18 17.08 -22.67
N GLY A 362 2.44 17.20 -22.22
CA GLY A 362 3.21 18.45 -22.26
C GLY A 362 2.88 19.44 -21.14
N ASP A 363 2.15 19.00 -20.10
CA ASP A 363 1.91 19.79 -18.91
C ASP A 363 3.12 19.73 -17.97
N ALA A 364 3.65 20.89 -17.57
CA ALA A 364 4.74 20.97 -16.61
C ALA A 364 4.34 20.38 -15.24
N TYR A 365 5.15 19.46 -14.71
CA TYR A 365 4.86 18.77 -13.43
C TYR A 365 4.65 19.75 -12.27
N ALA A 366 5.43 20.82 -12.19
CA ALA A 366 5.28 21.88 -11.18
C ALA A 366 3.89 22.55 -11.17
N LYS A 367 3.10 22.43 -12.24
CA LYS A 367 1.74 23.01 -12.36
C LYS A 367 0.62 22.01 -12.04
N LEU A 368 0.94 20.73 -11.83
CA LEU A 368 -0.03 19.66 -11.56
C LEU A 368 -0.41 19.53 -10.07
N GLY A 369 0.21 20.35 -9.22
CA GLY A 369 -0.08 20.42 -7.79
C GLY A 369 0.65 19.37 -6.95
N GLY A 370 1.69 18.70 -7.48
CA GLY A 370 2.48 17.69 -6.78
C GLY A 370 3.57 18.23 -5.85
N GLY A 371 4.36 17.29 -5.31
CA GLY A 371 5.52 17.49 -4.46
C GLY A 371 5.23 17.51 -2.97
N ILE A 372 6.25 17.90 -2.19
CA ILE A 372 6.17 17.92 -0.73
C ILE A 372 5.21 19.02 -0.25
N LYS A 373 4.28 18.64 0.61
CA LYS A 373 3.23 19.53 1.15
C LYS A 373 2.99 19.33 2.63
N ARG A 374 2.62 20.42 3.29
CA ARG A 374 2.15 20.45 4.67
C ARG A 374 0.67 20.80 4.74
N TRP A 375 -0.03 20.24 5.71
CA TRP A 375 -1.43 20.58 5.99
C TRP A 375 -1.59 22.05 6.37
N ARG A 376 -2.56 22.73 5.76
CA ARG A 376 -3.10 23.97 6.33
C ARG A 376 -3.87 23.62 7.61
N VAL A 377 -3.95 24.57 8.53
CA VAL A 377 -4.64 24.38 9.81
C VAL A 377 -5.87 25.25 9.90
N ALA A 378 -6.96 24.70 10.43
CA ALA A 378 -8.18 25.46 10.67
C ALA A 378 -7.98 26.43 11.84
N GLN A 379 -8.27 27.71 11.62
CA GLN A 379 -8.13 28.79 12.60
C GLN A 379 -9.41 29.62 12.64
N ASN A 380 -9.75 30.15 13.82
CA ASN A 380 -10.84 31.11 13.96
C ASN A 380 -10.34 32.52 13.61
N VAL A 381 -10.63 32.98 12.39
CA VAL A 381 -10.26 34.31 11.90
C VAL A 381 -11.52 35.16 11.78
N GLY A 382 -11.71 36.07 12.75
CA GLY A 382 -12.86 36.98 12.74
C GLY A 382 -14.22 36.27 12.83
N GLY A 383 -14.31 35.16 13.57
CA GLY A 383 -15.54 34.38 13.71
C GLY A 383 -15.80 33.40 12.57
N GLN A 384 -14.83 33.19 11.68
CA GLN A 384 -14.92 32.24 10.56
C GLN A 384 -13.78 31.23 10.65
N TRP A 385 -14.10 29.95 10.50
CA TRP A 385 -13.11 28.91 10.28
C TRP A 385 -12.40 29.13 8.95
N THR A 386 -11.07 29.16 8.99
CA THR A 386 -10.20 29.48 7.85
C THR A 386 -8.99 28.56 7.87
N ASN A 387 -8.67 27.91 6.75
CA ASN A 387 -7.46 27.07 6.63
C ASN A 387 -6.25 27.96 6.30
N GLY A 388 -5.39 28.19 7.29
CA GLY A 388 -4.23 29.06 7.19
C GLY A 388 -2.89 28.35 7.42
N ILE A 389 -1.80 29.11 7.28
CA ILE A 389 -0.43 28.68 7.57
C ILE A 389 -0.02 29.27 8.92
N LEU A 390 0.41 28.40 9.84
CA LEU A 390 0.92 28.82 11.14
C LEU A 390 2.14 29.74 10.99
N PRO A 391 2.31 30.76 11.85
CA PRO A 391 3.44 31.69 11.80
C PRO A 391 4.80 31.00 11.72
N ASP A 392 4.97 29.89 12.45
CA ASP A 392 6.21 29.09 12.50
C ASP A 392 6.62 28.47 11.14
N TYR A 393 5.74 28.50 10.12
CA TYR A 393 6.00 27.93 8.80
C TYR A 393 5.89 28.93 7.63
N GLN A 394 5.55 30.20 7.89
CA GLN A 394 5.32 31.16 6.80
C GLN A 394 6.58 31.48 6.01
N ASP A 395 7.75 31.45 6.65
CA ASP A 395 9.06 31.62 5.98
C ASP A 395 9.52 30.37 5.24
N LYS A 396 8.85 29.23 5.44
CA LYS A 396 9.13 27.94 4.78
C LYS A 396 8.20 27.64 3.61
N TRP A 397 7.16 28.44 3.44
CA TRP A 397 6.11 28.23 2.44
C TRP A 397 6.57 28.68 1.04
N ILE A 398 6.14 27.92 0.04
CA ILE A 398 6.23 28.28 -1.38
C ILE A 398 4.80 28.50 -1.90
N PRO A 399 4.42 29.72 -2.29
CA PRO A 399 3.12 29.99 -2.89
C PRO A 399 2.88 29.12 -4.13
N ASN A 400 1.64 28.66 -4.33
CA ASN A 400 1.30 27.72 -5.40
C ASN A 400 1.51 28.22 -6.84
N TYR A 401 1.83 29.50 -7.02
CA TYR A 401 2.11 30.13 -8.31
C TYR A 401 3.62 30.34 -8.57
N GLU A 402 4.49 30.07 -7.59
CA GLU A 402 5.95 30.16 -7.74
C GLU A 402 6.52 28.87 -8.35
N TYR A 403 6.11 28.58 -9.59
CA TYR A 403 6.42 27.31 -10.28
C TYR A 403 7.92 27.04 -10.41
N ASP A 404 8.75 28.06 -10.60
CA ASP A 404 10.21 27.88 -10.70
C ASP A 404 10.81 27.33 -9.39
N ARG A 405 10.30 27.79 -8.24
CA ARG A 405 10.73 27.26 -6.93
C ARG A 405 10.18 25.87 -6.68
N ILE A 406 8.95 25.62 -7.10
CA ILE A 406 8.32 24.29 -7.00
C ILE A 406 9.12 23.27 -7.83
N ALA A 407 9.44 23.61 -9.08
CA ALA A 407 10.19 22.80 -10.04
C ALA A 407 11.62 22.48 -9.60
N ALA A 408 12.24 23.35 -8.79
CA ALA A 408 13.60 23.15 -8.28
C ALA A 408 13.69 22.11 -7.15
N ARG A 409 12.56 21.75 -6.51
CA ARG A 409 12.57 20.93 -5.28
C ARG A 409 13.14 19.53 -5.46
N PRO A 410 12.84 18.76 -6.53
CA PRO A 410 13.46 17.44 -6.70
C PRO A 410 14.99 17.50 -6.75
N ALA A 411 15.57 18.48 -7.44
CA ALA A 411 17.03 18.68 -7.47
C ALA A 411 17.59 19.10 -6.10
N GLN A 412 16.86 19.93 -5.35
CA GLN A 412 17.22 20.28 -3.98
C GLN A 412 17.16 19.08 -3.04
N PHE A 413 16.19 18.18 -3.20
CA PHE A 413 16.13 16.92 -2.45
C PHE A 413 17.28 15.98 -2.82
N GLU A 414 17.73 15.95 -4.08
CA GLU A 414 18.90 15.17 -4.49
C GLU A 414 20.16 15.62 -3.73
N GLU A 415 20.30 16.94 -3.53
CA GLU A 415 21.37 17.52 -2.72
C GLU A 415 21.15 17.38 -1.21
N LEU A 416 19.92 17.42 -0.72
CA LEU A 416 19.61 17.47 0.71
C LEU A 416 19.60 16.07 1.35
N LEU A 417 19.04 15.09 0.64
CA LEU A 417 18.95 13.73 1.12
C LEU A 417 20.32 13.03 1.03
N GLY A 418 20.59 12.12 1.97
CA GLY A 418 21.85 11.37 2.06
C GLY A 418 22.33 10.76 0.72
N GLU A 419 23.62 10.49 0.63
CA GLU A 419 24.18 9.81 -0.54
C GLU A 419 23.69 8.36 -0.57
N VAL A 420 22.98 8.00 -1.64
CA VAL A 420 22.59 6.63 -1.94
C VAL A 420 23.62 6.09 -2.92
N THR A 421 24.28 4.99 -2.57
CA THR A 421 25.27 4.38 -3.49
C THR A 421 24.54 3.84 -4.73
N PRO A 422 25.22 3.73 -5.89
CA PRO A 422 24.65 3.08 -7.07
C PRO A 422 24.04 1.70 -6.76
N GLU A 423 24.65 0.92 -5.88
CA GLU A 423 24.22 -0.41 -5.47
C GLU A 423 22.94 -0.36 -4.64
N GLN A 424 22.80 0.60 -3.73
CA GLN A 424 21.57 0.80 -2.97
C GLN A 424 20.40 1.22 -3.88
N LEU A 425 20.64 2.12 -4.84
CA LEU A 425 19.61 2.50 -5.80
C LEU A 425 19.25 1.31 -6.72
N GLN A 426 20.23 0.48 -7.07
CA GLN A 426 19.99 -0.75 -7.81
C GLN A 426 19.09 -1.70 -7.02
N ALA A 427 19.38 -1.92 -5.73
CA ALA A 427 18.56 -2.73 -4.84
C ALA A 427 17.12 -2.21 -4.74
N VAL A 428 16.92 -0.88 -4.62
CA VAL A 428 15.59 -0.25 -4.61
C VAL A 428 14.83 -0.51 -5.91
N LEU A 429 15.48 -0.38 -7.07
CA LEU A 429 14.85 -0.62 -8.36
C LEU A 429 14.50 -2.10 -8.55
N LEU A 430 15.38 -3.00 -8.12
CA LEU A 430 15.12 -4.44 -8.11
C LEU A 430 13.97 -4.81 -7.17
N GLN A 431 13.90 -4.19 -5.99
CA GLN A 431 12.78 -4.35 -5.07
C GLN A 431 11.49 -3.83 -5.70
N THR A 432 11.52 -2.67 -6.36
CA THR A 432 10.35 -2.12 -7.07
C THR A 432 9.85 -3.08 -8.15
N ILE A 433 10.76 -3.66 -8.93
CA ILE A 433 10.44 -4.68 -9.94
C ILE A 433 9.80 -5.92 -9.29
N SER A 434 10.39 -6.41 -8.20
CA SER A 434 9.88 -7.56 -7.43
C SER A 434 8.48 -7.29 -6.89
N ASP A 435 8.24 -6.12 -6.30
CA ASP A 435 6.95 -5.69 -5.77
C ASP A 435 5.86 -5.68 -6.87
N GLN A 436 6.21 -5.21 -8.07
CA GLN A 436 5.28 -5.22 -9.20
C GLN A 436 5.01 -6.64 -9.72
N ARG A 437 6.01 -7.53 -9.70
CA ARG A 437 5.82 -8.95 -10.05
C ARG A 437 4.88 -9.64 -9.08
N GLU A 438 5.06 -9.44 -7.78
CA GLU A 438 4.15 -9.97 -6.75
C GLU A 438 2.72 -9.47 -6.94
N HIS A 439 2.55 -8.19 -7.26
CA HIS A 439 1.24 -7.65 -7.60
C HIS A 439 0.66 -8.33 -8.85
N LEU A 440 1.46 -8.51 -9.90
CA LEU A 440 1.03 -9.14 -11.15
C LEU A 440 0.74 -10.65 -11.01
N ARG A 441 1.40 -11.35 -10.10
CA ARG A 441 1.09 -12.74 -9.73
C ARG A 441 -0.31 -12.85 -9.12
N ARG A 442 -0.78 -11.81 -8.43
CA ARG A 442 -2.14 -11.74 -7.87
C ARG A 442 -3.17 -11.19 -8.85
N TYR A 443 -2.78 -10.18 -9.64
CA TYR A 443 -3.63 -9.40 -10.54
C TYR A 443 -2.95 -9.25 -11.92
N PRO A 444 -2.91 -10.31 -12.74
CA PRO A 444 -2.10 -10.33 -13.98
C PRO A 444 -2.56 -9.32 -15.05
N ALA A 445 -3.76 -8.78 -14.95
CA ALA A 445 -4.28 -7.78 -15.88
C ALA A 445 -3.87 -6.33 -15.55
N SER A 446 -3.23 -6.08 -14.39
CA SER A 446 -2.90 -4.74 -13.89
C SER A 446 -1.88 -4.00 -14.77
N CYS A 447 -2.34 -3.10 -15.65
CA CYS A 447 -1.45 -2.31 -16.51
C CYS A 447 -0.62 -1.30 -15.74
N SER A 448 -1.11 -0.81 -14.60
CA SER A 448 -0.34 0.08 -13.72
C SER A 448 0.90 -0.62 -13.16
N ALA A 449 0.77 -1.87 -12.71
CA ALA A 449 1.91 -2.65 -12.24
C ALA A 449 2.87 -3.02 -13.38
N ARG A 450 2.36 -3.36 -14.57
CA ARG A 450 3.20 -3.59 -15.76
C ARG A 450 4.02 -2.35 -16.13
N THR A 451 3.38 -1.20 -16.21
CA THR A 451 4.01 0.09 -16.55
C THR A 451 5.10 0.44 -15.54
N ARG A 452 4.77 0.39 -14.23
CA ARG A 452 5.73 0.67 -13.16
C ARG A 452 6.94 -0.26 -13.16
N ARG A 453 6.74 -1.55 -13.49
CA ARG A 453 7.84 -2.51 -13.65
C ARG A 453 8.77 -2.11 -14.79
N GLU A 454 8.21 -1.74 -15.95
CA GLU A 454 9.00 -1.33 -17.10
C GLU A 454 9.69 0.03 -16.90
N GLU A 455 9.07 0.97 -16.20
CA GLU A 455 9.71 2.21 -15.76
C GLU A 455 10.89 1.95 -14.82
N ALA A 456 10.73 1.05 -13.85
CA ALA A 456 11.83 0.65 -12.96
C ALA A 456 12.96 -0.03 -13.74
N PHE A 457 12.66 -0.84 -14.77
CA PHE A 457 13.68 -1.38 -15.68
C PHE A 457 14.39 -0.29 -16.49
N LYS A 458 13.66 0.70 -17.03
CA LYS A 458 14.27 1.83 -17.76
C LYS A 458 15.26 2.58 -16.88
N GLU A 459 14.89 2.85 -15.63
CA GLU A 459 15.79 3.46 -14.65
C GLU A 459 16.97 2.55 -14.29
N LEU A 460 16.72 1.25 -14.12
CA LEU A 460 17.75 0.27 -13.83
C LEU A 460 18.77 0.19 -14.97
N TYR A 461 18.35 0.22 -16.24
CA TYR A 461 19.26 0.26 -17.37
C TYR A 461 20.14 1.50 -17.37
N LYS A 462 19.55 2.67 -17.08
CA LYS A 462 20.28 3.93 -17.00
C LYS A 462 21.32 3.88 -15.87
N LEU A 463 20.90 3.51 -14.65
CA LEU A 463 21.77 3.36 -13.49
C LEU A 463 22.91 2.36 -13.76
N ASN A 464 22.57 1.18 -14.26
CA ASN A 464 23.51 0.11 -14.51
C ASN A 464 24.56 0.51 -15.54
N SER A 465 24.14 1.13 -16.65
CA SER A 465 25.05 1.56 -17.71
C SER A 465 25.92 2.75 -17.31
N GLU A 466 25.35 3.77 -16.66
CA GLU A 466 26.04 5.02 -16.34
C GLU A 466 26.91 4.92 -15.09
N ARG A 467 26.52 4.10 -14.10
CA ARG A 467 27.14 4.10 -12.76
C ARG A 467 27.73 2.76 -12.31
N LEU A 468 27.29 1.63 -12.89
CA LEU A 468 27.79 0.30 -12.54
C LEU A 468 28.52 -0.41 -13.69
N ASN A 469 28.58 0.21 -14.87
CA ASN A 469 29.18 -0.36 -16.08
C ASN A 469 28.60 -1.75 -16.47
N ILE A 470 27.31 -1.97 -16.18
CA ILE A 470 26.56 -3.17 -16.55
C ILE A 470 25.72 -2.83 -17.78
N SER A 471 25.88 -3.60 -18.86
CA SER A 471 25.13 -3.37 -20.09
C SER A 471 23.64 -3.71 -19.91
N LYS A 472 22.78 -3.12 -20.74
CA LYS A 472 21.35 -3.47 -20.77
C LYS A 472 21.09 -4.96 -20.99
N ALA A 473 21.79 -5.58 -21.96
CA ALA A 473 21.67 -7.01 -22.22
C ALA A 473 22.13 -7.87 -21.04
N THR A 474 23.14 -7.42 -20.29
CA THR A 474 23.58 -8.09 -19.05
C THR A 474 22.55 -7.91 -17.94
N THR A 475 21.98 -6.70 -17.81
CA THR A 475 20.91 -6.39 -16.84
C THR A 475 19.71 -7.30 -17.08
N ASP A 476 19.27 -7.43 -18.33
CA ASP A 476 18.14 -8.30 -18.67
C ASP A 476 18.45 -9.76 -18.35
N LYS A 477 19.65 -10.26 -18.70
CA LYS A 477 20.06 -11.62 -18.37
C LYS A 477 20.10 -11.92 -16.88
N GLN A 478 20.44 -10.92 -16.06
CA GLN A 478 20.54 -11.07 -14.61
C GLN A 478 19.20 -10.92 -13.91
N PHE A 479 18.34 -10.01 -14.38
CA PHE A 479 17.22 -9.53 -13.58
C PHE A 479 15.85 -9.68 -14.24
N ARG A 480 15.73 -9.86 -15.56
CA ARG A 480 14.43 -10.19 -16.17
C ARG A 480 14.02 -11.60 -15.80
N MET A 481 12.71 -11.81 -15.65
CA MET A 481 12.12 -13.12 -15.41
C MET A 481 11.20 -13.50 -16.58
N PHE A 482 10.93 -14.79 -16.72
CA PHE A 482 10.03 -15.31 -17.76
C PHE A 482 8.65 -14.61 -17.75
N GLU A 483 8.10 -14.38 -16.56
CA GLU A 483 6.80 -13.70 -16.38
C GLU A 483 6.81 -12.24 -16.87
N ASP A 484 7.96 -11.57 -16.94
CA ASP A 484 8.02 -10.19 -17.45
C ASP A 484 7.64 -10.11 -18.93
N TYR A 485 8.01 -11.15 -19.69
CA TYR A 485 7.72 -11.27 -21.12
C TYR A 485 6.31 -11.80 -21.39
N VAL A 486 5.73 -12.55 -20.46
CA VAL A 486 4.35 -13.03 -20.55
C VAL A 486 3.37 -11.92 -20.15
N LEU A 487 3.75 -11.10 -19.17
CA LEU A 487 2.99 -9.95 -18.69
C LEU A 487 3.64 -8.64 -19.14
N ALA A 488 3.96 -8.55 -20.43
CA ALA A 488 4.60 -7.38 -21.02
C ALA A 488 3.70 -6.13 -20.94
N GLU A 489 4.29 -4.94 -20.89
CA GLU A 489 3.55 -3.66 -20.80
C GLU A 489 2.57 -3.49 -21.96
N LEU A 490 1.37 -3.01 -21.65
CA LEU A 490 0.32 -2.71 -22.62
C LEU A 490 0.09 -1.20 -22.66
N VAL A 491 -0.26 -0.67 -23.83
CA VAL A 491 -0.65 0.73 -23.99
C VAL A 491 -2.07 0.89 -23.44
N TYR A 492 -2.20 1.60 -22.31
CA TYR A 492 -3.43 1.69 -21.52
C TYR A 492 -4.65 2.11 -22.35
N GLU A 493 -4.50 3.17 -23.15
CA GLU A 493 -5.57 3.79 -23.94
C GLU A 493 -6.13 2.89 -25.04
N THR A 494 -5.45 1.78 -25.32
CA THR A 494 -5.79 0.85 -26.42
C THR A 494 -5.80 -0.60 -25.97
N SER A 495 -5.94 -0.84 -24.66
CA SER A 495 -5.90 -2.19 -24.10
C SER A 495 -6.99 -2.42 -23.05
N LYS A 496 -8.02 -3.21 -23.40
CA LYS A 496 -9.13 -3.51 -22.48
C LYS A 496 -8.75 -4.47 -21.35
N THR A 497 -7.65 -5.22 -21.48
CA THR A 497 -7.09 -5.98 -20.36
C THR A 497 -6.82 -5.08 -19.16
N CYS A 498 -6.42 -3.82 -19.39
CA CYS A 498 -6.07 -2.90 -18.32
C CYS A 498 -7.21 -2.59 -17.34
N CYS A 499 -8.46 -2.80 -17.76
CA CYS A 499 -9.66 -2.51 -16.97
C CYS A 499 -10.17 -3.73 -16.17
N TRP A 500 -9.44 -4.85 -16.20
CA TRP A 500 -9.87 -6.13 -15.64
C TRP A 500 -9.30 -6.37 -14.24
N ASN A 501 -9.75 -5.55 -13.29
CA ASN A 501 -9.32 -5.57 -11.89
C ASN A 501 -9.65 -6.87 -11.15
N SER A 502 -10.60 -7.66 -11.66
CA SER A 502 -11.01 -8.95 -11.08
C SER A 502 -10.10 -10.12 -11.48
N SER A 503 -9.00 -9.89 -12.21
CA SER A 503 -8.04 -10.96 -12.53
C SER A 503 -7.43 -11.57 -11.26
N THR A 504 -7.11 -12.87 -11.30
CA THR A 504 -6.70 -13.63 -10.10
C THR A 504 -5.37 -14.35 -10.27
N SER A 505 -4.80 -14.82 -9.16
CA SER A 505 -3.59 -15.66 -9.17
C SER A 505 -3.79 -16.99 -9.90
N ALA A 506 -4.99 -17.58 -9.84
CA ALA A 506 -5.29 -18.77 -10.62
C ALA A 506 -5.20 -18.51 -12.14
N MET A 507 -5.65 -17.34 -12.60
CA MET A 507 -5.49 -16.95 -14.00
C MET A 507 -4.02 -16.73 -14.36
N PHE A 508 -3.22 -16.15 -13.46
CA PHE A 508 -1.77 -16.03 -13.63
C PHE A 508 -1.14 -17.41 -13.85
N ASP A 509 -1.41 -18.39 -12.99
CA ASP A 509 -0.86 -19.75 -13.12
C ASP A 509 -1.21 -20.40 -14.46
N ILE A 510 -2.46 -20.23 -14.92
CA ILE A 510 -2.95 -20.76 -16.19
C ILE A 510 -2.19 -20.12 -17.38
N VAL A 511 -2.02 -18.80 -17.35
CA VAL A 511 -1.30 -18.04 -18.38
C VAL A 511 0.17 -18.44 -18.43
N MET A 512 0.79 -18.64 -17.27
CA MET A 512 2.18 -19.08 -17.15
C MET A 512 2.37 -20.51 -17.65
N ASP A 513 1.49 -21.45 -17.26
CA ASP A 513 1.54 -22.85 -17.74
C ASP A 513 1.39 -22.94 -19.27
N TYR A 514 0.49 -22.13 -19.85
CA TYR A 514 0.37 -22.05 -21.32
C TYR A 514 1.71 -21.66 -21.95
N ASN A 515 2.33 -20.58 -21.45
CA ASN A 515 3.57 -20.05 -21.99
C ASN A 515 4.75 -21.00 -21.78
N GLN A 516 4.85 -21.67 -20.64
CA GLN A 516 5.89 -22.68 -20.37
C GLN A 516 5.86 -23.81 -21.41
N LYS A 517 4.68 -24.21 -21.88
CA LYS A 517 4.51 -25.29 -22.88
C LYS A 517 4.73 -24.86 -24.33
N HIS A 518 4.65 -23.57 -24.64
CA HIS A 518 4.60 -23.10 -26.02
C HIS A 518 5.72 -22.12 -26.40
N ALA A 519 6.28 -21.38 -25.43
CA ALA A 519 7.24 -20.33 -25.72
C ALA A 519 8.61 -20.86 -26.17
N TYR A 520 8.96 -22.07 -25.74
CA TYR A 520 10.21 -22.73 -26.08
C TYR A 520 10.01 -24.25 -26.13
N ASP A 521 10.49 -24.88 -27.20
CA ASP A 521 10.52 -26.33 -27.32
C ASP A 521 11.90 -26.85 -26.91
N GLU A 522 11.99 -27.48 -25.74
CA GLU A 522 13.24 -28.03 -25.22
C GLU A 522 13.82 -29.16 -26.09
N THR A 523 12.96 -29.92 -26.77
CA THR A 523 13.39 -31.06 -27.60
C THR A 523 14.07 -30.57 -28.87
N THR A 524 13.53 -29.50 -29.48
CA THR A 524 14.09 -28.94 -30.72
C THR A 524 14.98 -27.72 -30.49
N GLN A 525 15.08 -27.24 -29.24
CA GLN A 525 15.72 -25.96 -28.87
C GLN A 525 15.19 -24.77 -29.67
N THR A 526 13.91 -24.82 -30.06
CA THR A 526 13.28 -23.77 -30.87
C THR A 526 12.55 -22.79 -29.97
N CYS A 527 12.91 -21.51 -30.04
CA CYS A 527 12.17 -20.45 -29.37
C CYS A 527 11.03 -19.93 -30.27
N ASN A 528 9.79 -20.03 -29.77
CA ASN A 528 8.60 -19.55 -30.46
C ASN A 528 8.17 -18.14 -29.99
N GLY A 529 8.73 -17.65 -28.89
CA GLY A 529 8.33 -16.39 -28.27
C GLY A 529 7.24 -16.57 -27.23
N THR A 530 7.12 -15.63 -26.29
CA THR A 530 6.00 -15.62 -25.34
C THR A 530 4.72 -15.14 -26.02
N THR A 531 3.59 -15.64 -25.52
CA THR A 531 2.27 -15.11 -25.81
C THR A 531 1.86 -14.19 -24.67
N VAL A 532 1.90 -12.88 -24.92
CA VAL A 532 1.52 -11.86 -23.94
C VAL A 532 0.06 -12.04 -23.52
N PHE A 533 -0.22 -11.97 -22.21
CA PHE A 533 -1.58 -11.94 -21.68
C PHE A 533 -2.24 -10.60 -21.98
N MET A 534 -3.06 -10.60 -23.03
CA MET A 534 -3.81 -9.46 -23.56
C MET A 534 -4.97 -9.94 -24.45
N ALA A 535 -5.98 -9.09 -24.68
CA ALA A 535 -7.12 -9.43 -25.54
C ALA A 535 -6.71 -9.53 -27.03
N ARG A 536 -7.22 -10.57 -27.70
CA ARG A 536 -7.06 -10.77 -29.14
C ARG A 536 -8.41 -11.18 -29.75
N ASP A 537 -8.77 -10.59 -30.89
CA ASP A 537 -10.05 -10.81 -31.58
C ASP A 537 -11.26 -10.63 -30.65
N SER A 538 -11.19 -9.63 -29.79
CA SER A 538 -12.16 -9.26 -28.76
C SER A 538 -12.30 -10.25 -27.59
N ASP A 539 -11.40 -11.23 -27.43
CA ASP A 539 -11.52 -12.25 -26.39
C ASP A 539 -10.17 -12.72 -25.81
N TYR A 540 -10.22 -13.65 -24.86
CA TYR A 540 -9.10 -14.34 -24.21
C TYR A 540 -9.17 -15.85 -24.43
N ALA A 541 -9.78 -16.27 -25.54
CA ALA A 541 -10.09 -17.67 -25.83
C ALA A 541 -8.89 -18.60 -25.68
N LEU A 542 -7.71 -18.16 -26.11
CA LEU A 542 -6.47 -18.95 -26.02
C LEU A 542 -6.19 -19.46 -24.59
N PHE A 543 -6.21 -18.57 -23.60
CA PHE A 543 -5.95 -18.94 -22.21
C PHE A 543 -7.15 -19.59 -21.54
N ARG A 544 -8.37 -19.19 -21.91
CA ARG A 544 -9.61 -19.82 -21.41
C ARG A 544 -9.71 -21.29 -21.84
N GLU A 545 -9.48 -21.59 -23.11
CA GLU A 545 -9.51 -22.97 -23.62
C GLU A 545 -8.37 -23.79 -23.02
N HIS A 546 -7.21 -23.17 -22.78
CA HIS A 546 -6.13 -23.79 -22.03
C HIS A 546 -6.56 -24.15 -20.61
N ALA A 547 -7.21 -23.23 -19.88
CA ALA A 547 -7.77 -23.50 -18.55
C ALA A 547 -8.73 -24.70 -18.56
N ILE A 548 -9.62 -24.76 -19.56
CA ILE A 548 -10.55 -25.88 -19.74
C ILE A 548 -9.78 -27.18 -19.98
N SER A 549 -8.73 -27.16 -20.79
CA SER A 549 -7.89 -28.35 -21.06
C SER A 549 -7.19 -28.88 -19.81
N LEU A 550 -6.88 -28.01 -18.84
CA LEU A 550 -6.31 -28.37 -17.54
C LEU A 550 -7.37 -28.83 -16.52
N GLY A 551 -8.66 -28.78 -16.87
CA GLY A 551 -9.76 -29.00 -15.92
C GLY A 551 -10.00 -27.85 -14.95
N ARG A 552 -9.34 -26.70 -15.15
CA ARG A 552 -9.40 -25.48 -14.32
C ARG A 552 -10.29 -24.39 -14.91
N GLY A 553 -11.20 -24.74 -15.83
CA GLY A 553 -12.04 -23.76 -16.54
C GLY A 553 -12.91 -22.89 -15.62
N ALA A 554 -13.28 -23.38 -14.44
CA ALA A 554 -14.04 -22.60 -13.44
C ALA A 554 -13.21 -21.51 -12.75
N GLU A 555 -11.87 -21.61 -12.79
CA GLU A 555 -10.95 -20.62 -12.24
C GLU A 555 -10.66 -19.49 -13.24
N TRP A 556 -11.04 -19.67 -14.52
CA TRP A 556 -10.95 -18.63 -15.54
C TRP A 556 -12.19 -17.74 -15.49
N LEU A 557 -12.03 -16.54 -14.91
CA LEU A 557 -13.12 -15.57 -14.85
C LEU A 557 -13.40 -14.97 -16.25
N PRO A 558 -14.65 -14.59 -16.55
CA PRO A 558 -14.94 -13.80 -17.74
C PRO A 558 -14.42 -12.37 -17.56
N TRP A 559 -14.06 -11.72 -18.67
CA TRP A 559 -13.70 -10.30 -18.65
C TRP A 559 -14.90 -9.46 -18.23
N THR A 560 -14.64 -8.49 -17.37
CA THR A 560 -15.58 -7.50 -16.86
C THR A 560 -14.98 -6.12 -16.98
N GLU A 561 -15.84 -5.13 -17.18
CA GLU A 561 -15.49 -3.70 -17.07
C GLU A 561 -15.56 -3.33 -15.58
N ASP A 562 -14.50 -3.64 -14.83
CA ASP A 562 -14.47 -3.45 -13.37
C ASP A 562 -14.27 -1.99 -12.96
N GLU A 563 -13.80 -1.18 -13.91
CA GLU A 563 -13.67 0.27 -13.87
C GLU A 563 -14.07 0.83 -15.23
N THR A 564 -14.28 2.14 -15.32
CA THR A 564 -14.58 2.75 -16.61
C THR A 564 -13.47 2.55 -17.60
N CYS A 565 -13.84 1.97 -18.73
CA CYS A 565 -12.91 1.50 -19.71
C CYS A 565 -13.27 2.08 -21.08
N PRO A 566 -12.77 3.29 -21.43
CA PRO A 566 -12.95 3.86 -22.77
C PRO A 566 -12.54 2.91 -23.90
N GLN A 567 -11.58 2.04 -23.61
CA GLN A 567 -11.03 1.01 -24.47
C GLN A 567 -11.80 -0.33 -24.42
N SER A 568 -12.95 -0.44 -23.73
CA SER A 568 -13.74 -1.68 -23.60
C SER A 568 -14.13 -2.32 -24.94
N SER A 569 -14.36 -1.47 -25.96
CA SER A 569 -14.73 -1.89 -27.32
C SER A 569 -13.55 -2.32 -28.19
N VAL A 570 -12.31 -2.22 -27.70
CA VAL A 570 -11.12 -2.60 -28.45
C VAL A 570 -11.10 -4.12 -28.67
N ALA A 571 -10.89 -4.52 -29.92
CA ALA A 571 -10.79 -5.93 -30.29
C ALA A 571 -9.43 -6.52 -29.94
N ASN A 572 -8.36 -5.77 -30.18
CA ASN A 572 -6.98 -6.23 -29.94
C ASN A 572 -6.27 -5.22 -29.06
N ASP A 573 -5.79 -5.70 -27.93
CA ASP A 573 -4.93 -4.90 -27.07
C ASP A 573 -3.60 -4.61 -27.76
N THR A 574 -2.98 -3.51 -27.35
CA THR A 574 -1.72 -3.05 -27.92
C THR A 574 -0.59 -3.25 -26.90
N GLU A 575 0.33 -4.15 -27.23
CA GLU A 575 1.60 -4.30 -26.52
C GLU A 575 2.45 -3.04 -26.73
N ALA A 576 3.02 -2.51 -25.66
CA ALA A 576 3.90 -1.34 -25.72
C ALA A 576 5.23 -1.69 -26.38
N VAL A 577 5.94 -0.68 -26.90
CA VAL A 577 7.28 -0.92 -27.47
C VAL A 577 8.26 -1.20 -26.34
N HIS A 578 8.78 -2.42 -26.27
CA HIS A 578 9.71 -2.81 -25.24
C HIS A 578 11.13 -2.43 -25.58
N GLU A 579 11.79 -1.85 -24.58
CA GLU A 579 13.19 -1.52 -24.64
C GLU A 579 14.08 -2.73 -24.34
N GLY A 580 13.59 -3.71 -23.57
CA GLY A 580 14.36 -4.86 -23.11
C GLY A 580 14.82 -5.80 -24.22
N THR A 581 15.77 -6.66 -23.86
CA THR A 581 16.30 -7.75 -24.69
C THR A 581 15.18 -8.71 -25.07
N LEU A 582 15.07 -9.10 -26.34
CA LEU A 582 14.01 -10.01 -26.80
C LEU A 582 14.07 -11.36 -26.07
N PHE A 583 12.91 -11.89 -25.65
CA PHE A 583 12.82 -13.16 -24.93
C PHE A 583 13.68 -14.26 -25.56
N CYS A 584 13.53 -14.51 -26.87
CA CYS A 584 14.25 -15.60 -27.55
C CYS A 584 15.78 -15.45 -27.56
N SER A 585 16.32 -14.26 -27.30
CA SER A 585 17.76 -14.08 -27.18
C SER A 585 18.30 -14.42 -25.79
N ILE A 586 17.43 -14.58 -24.79
CA ILE A 586 17.79 -14.98 -23.42
C ILE A 586 16.92 -16.14 -22.87
N ALA A 587 16.09 -16.76 -23.71
CA ALA A 587 15.13 -17.79 -23.32
C ALA A 587 15.80 -18.97 -22.60
N ALA A 588 16.98 -19.39 -23.09
CA ALA A 588 17.74 -20.46 -22.46
C ALA A 588 18.18 -20.12 -21.03
N GLN A 589 18.52 -18.85 -20.73
CA GLN A 589 18.84 -18.43 -19.36
C GLN A 589 17.58 -18.35 -18.47
N LEU A 590 16.48 -17.86 -19.01
CA LEU A 590 15.24 -17.66 -18.25
C LEU A 590 14.49 -18.95 -17.92
N LEU A 591 14.58 -19.94 -18.81
CA LEU A 591 13.90 -21.24 -18.66
C LEU A 591 14.80 -22.30 -18.01
N HIS A 592 16.12 -22.13 -18.05
CA HIS A 592 17.10 -23.04 -17.47
C HIS A 592 18.16 -22.25 -16.67
N PRO A 593 17.84 -21.83 -15.43
CA PRO A 593 18.75 -21.02 -14.61
C PRO A 593 20.04 -21.75 -14.16
N GLU A 594 20.22 -23.04 -14.48
CA GLU A 594 21.34 -23.88 -14.02
C GLU A 594 22.64 -23.79 -14.87
N VAL A 595 22.84 -22.73 -15.68
CA VAL A 595 24.11 -22.50 -16.39
C VAL A 595 24.79 -21.25 -15.85
N PRO A 596 25.91 -21.37 -15.13
CA PRO A 596 26.33 -20.40 -14.13
C PRO A 596 26.75 -19.03 -14.70
N VAL A 597 26.25 -17.99 -14.04
CA VAL A 597 26.89 -16.69 -13.93
C VAL A 597 27.59 -16.64 -12.57
N ALA A 598 28.87 -17.01 -12.55
CA ALA A 598 29.90 -16.68 -11.53
C ALA A 598 29.53 -16.74 -10.02
N CYS A 599 28.59 -17.60 -9.64
CA CYS A 599 28.30 -17.98 -8.27
C CYS A 599 28.13 -19.51 -8.26
N GLY A 600 28.72 -20.19 -7.27
CA GLY A 600 28.54 -21.62 -7.03
C GLY A 600 29.76 -22.29 -6.40
N ASP A 601 29.51 -23.31 -5.59
CA ASP A 601 30.56 -24.07 -4.88
C ASP A 601 30.83 -25.45 -5.50
N ALA A 602 31.55 -26.33 -4.79
CA ALA A 602 31.93 -27.65 -5.28
C ALA A 602 30.74 -28.63 -5.45
N TYR A 603 29.56 -28.28 -4.95
CA TYR A 603 28.33 -29.08 -4.93
C TYR A 603 27.22 -28.51 -5.82
N GLU A 604 27.54 -27.47 -6.61
CA GLU A 604 26.59 -26.80 -7.51
C GLU A 604 25.85 -27.75 -8.47
N GLY A 605 24.57 -27.49 -8.71
CA GLY A 605 23.62 -28.41 -9.37
C GLY A 605 22.69 -29.13 -8.38
N ASN A 606 22.80 -28.80 -7.10
CA ASN A 606 22.00 -29.33 -6.00
C ASN A 606 20.75 -28.50 -5.68
N SER A 607 20.15 -27.81 -6.66
CA SER A 607 19.07 -26.85 -6.40
C SER A 607 17.69 -27.42 -6.12
N THR A 608 17.56 -28.74 -6.14
CA THR A 608 16.31 -29.45 -5.81
C THR A 608 16.58 -30.60 -4.86
N GLN A 609 15.56 -31.03 -4.12
CA GLN A 609 15.67 -32.20 -3.26
C GLN A 609 16.10 -33.47 -4.04
N ALA A 610 15.68 -33.60 -5.30
CA ALA A 610 16.03 -34.73 -6.16
C ALA A 610 17.50 -34.71 -6.60
N SER A 611 18.13 -33.53 -6.63
CA SER A 611 19.54 -33.34 -6.96
C SER A 611 20.42 -33.10 -5.72
N ALA A 612 19.89 -33.31 -4.51
CA ALA A 612 20.59 -33.03 -3.27
C ALA A 612 21.97 -33.69 -3.19
N ALA A 613 22.99 -32.91 -2.80
CA ALA A 613 24.35 -33.39 -2.67
C ALA A 613 24.54 -34.16 -1.35
N ALA A 614 25.11 -35.37 -1.41
CA ALA A 614 25.30 -36.19 -0.22
C ALA A 614 26.48 -35.69 0.64
N LEU A 615 26.22 -35.42 1.92
CA LEU A 615 27.22 -34.96 2.89
C LEU A 615 27.28 -35.86 4.13
N THR A 616 28.43 -35.83 4.81
CA THR A 616 28.65 -36.47 6.11
C THR A 616 28.82 -35.42 7.22
N ALA A 617 28.86 -35.84 8.49
CA ALA A 617 29.23 -34.93 9.58
C ALA A 617 30.60 -34.28 9.31
N GLY A 618 30.69 -32.96 9.50
CA GLY A 618 31.83 -32.17 9.07
C GLY A 618 31.50 -30.69 8.92
N SER A 619 32.48 -29.92 8.46
CA SER A 619 32.32 -28.49 8.17
C SER A 619 32.64 -28.21 6.71
N TYR A 620 31.85 -27.35 6.09
CA TYR A 620 31.88 -27.05 4.67
C TYR A 620 31.77 -25.54 4.47
N ASP A 621 32.62 -24.98 3.61
CA ASP A 621 32.53 -23.60 3.15
C ASP A 621 31.85 -23.62 1.77
N LEU A 622 30.70 -22.95 1.68
CA LEU A 622 29.70 -23.13 0.62
C LEU A 622 29.17 -21.76 0.17
N GLN A 623 28.45 -21.73 -0.95
CA GLN A 623 27.92 -20.49 -1.52
C GLN A 623 26.52 -20.70 -2.08
N LEU A 624 25.56 -19.96 -1.55
CA LEU A 624 24.20 -19.94 -2.08
C LEU A 624 24.08 -18.86 -3.14
N CYS A 625 23.55 -19.23 -4.30
CA CYS A 625 23.33 -18.31 -5.41
C CYS A 625 21.96 -17.64 -5.38
N ALA A 626 21.88 -16.46 -6.01
CA ALA A 626 20.68 -15.65 -5.95
C ALA A 626 19.51 -16.39 -6.60
N ASN A 627 18.39 -16.48 -5.86
CA ASN A 627 17.19 -17.20 -6.27
C ASN A 627 17.39 -18.70 -6.52
N THR A 628 18.43 -19.32 -5.93
CA THR A 628 18.58 -20.77 -5.87
C THR A 628 18.32 -21.28 -4.45
N ASN A 629 18.26 -22.60 -4.33
CA ASN A 629 18.31 -23.30 -3.05
C ASN A 629 19.51 -24.23 -3.10
N ASP A 630 20.08 -24.57 -1.94
CA ASP A 630 21.06 -25.63 -1.82
C ASP A 630 20.45 -26.80 -1.07
N TRP A 631 20.35 -27.95 -1.74
CA TRP A 631 19.89 -29.18 -1.13
C TRP A 631 21.04 -30.11 -0.82
N TYR A 632 21.06 -30.65 0.40
CA TYR A 632 22.01 -31.68 0.83
C TYR A 632 21.28 -32.87 1.44
N SER A 633 21.81 -34.08 1.29
CA SER A 633 21.27 -35.28 1.94
C SER A 633 22.25 -35.81 2.98
N ILE A 634 21.77 -36.08 4.18
CA ILE A 634 22.55 -36.62 5.30
C ILE A 634 21.91 -37.94 5.74
N ASN A 635 22.70 -39.02 5.69
CA ASN A 635 22.27 -40.32 6.21
C ASN A 635 22.43 -40.36 7.72
N ALA A 636 21.35 -40.60 8.46
CA ALA A 636 21.35 -40.62 9.92
C ALA A 636 20.68 -41.88 10.49
N ALA A 637 21.18 -42.34 11.64
CA ALA A 637 20.65 -43.52 12.34
C ALA A 637 19.49 -43.16 13.27
N ALA A 638 18.51 -44.06 13.43
CA ALA A 638 17.42 -43.89 14.38
C ALA A 638 17.94 -43.62 15.80
N GLY A 639 17.46 -42.55 16.44
CA GLY A 639 17.87 -42.11 17.77
C GLY A 639 19.11 -41.20 17.81
N ALA A 640 19.78 -40.93 16.69
CA ALA A 640 20.87 -39.94 16.63
C ALA A 640 20.32 -38.50 16.77
N THR A 641 21.18 -37.56 17.17
CA THR A 641 20.82 -36.13 17.24
C THR A 641 21.52 -35.40 16.11
N LEU A 642 20.81 -35.18 15.00
CA LEU A 642 21.31 -34.42 13.87
C LEU A 642 21.17 -32.93 14.16
N THR A 643 22.28 -32.21 14.21
CA THR A 643 22.32 -30.75 14.29
C THR A 643 23.00 -30.19 13.06
N VAL A 644 22.35 -29.23 12.40
CA VAL A 644 22.90 -28.49 11.27
C VAL A 644 22.88 -27.01 11.64
N THR A 645 24.05 -26.39 11.55
CA THR A 645 24.23 -24.96 11.77
C THR A 645 24.84 -24.35 10.52
N ILE A 646 24.30 -23.24 10.06
CA ILE A 646 24.93 -22.39 9.04
C ILE A 646 25.33 -21.06 9.69
N THR A 647 26.51 -20.56 9.35
CA THR A 647 26.95 -19.21 9.73
C THR A 647 27.29 -18.41 8.47
N PHE A 648 26.82 -17.17 8.43
CA PHE A 648 26.95 -16.27 7.29
C PHE A 648 26.93 -14.83 7.79
N THR A 649 27.22 -13.85 6.93
CA THR A 649 27.05 -12.43 7.29
C THR A 649 25.68 -11.97 6.81
N HIS A 650 24.70 -11.83 7.71
CA HIS A 650 23.31 -11.51 7.37
C HIS A 650 23.19 -10.23 6.52
N ALA A 651 24.04 -9.23 6.78
CA ALA A 651 24.08 -7.99 6.00
C ALA A 651 24.44 -8.18 4.50
N ASN A 652 25.02 -9.31 4.11
CA ASN A 652 25.33 -9.64 2.72
C ASN A 652 24.17 -10.39 2.01
N GLY A 653 23.19 -10.89 2.77
CA GLY A 653 22.10 -11.72 2.27
C GLY A 653 21.63 -12.67 3.36
N ASP A 654 20.35 -12.65 3.67
CA ASP A 654 19.78 -13.47 4.73
C ASP A 654 19.50 -14.90 4.24
N LEU A 655 19.98 -15.90 4.99
CA LEU A 655 19.84 -17.31 4.62
C LEU A 655 19.02 -18.05 5.68
N ASP A 656 18.07 -18.83 5.21
CA ASP A 656 17.20 -19.67 6.03
C ASP A 656 17.60 -21.15 5.91
N LEU A 657 17.27 -21.94 6.94
CA LEU A 657 17.65 -23.35 7.04
C LEU A 657 16.45 -24.23 7.37
N LYS A 658 16.24 -25.28 6.56
CA LYS A 658 15.22 -26.33 6.78
C LYS A 658 15.85 -27.71 6.84
N LEU A 659 15.30 -28.56 7.71
CA LEU A 659 15.49 -30.00 7.68
C LEU A 659 14.19 -30.66 7.23
N VAL A 660 14.25 -31.50 6.19
CA VAL A 660 13.14 -32.03 5.42
C VAL A 660 13.22 -33.57 5.37
N SER A 661 12.07 -34.25 5.42
CA SER A 661 11.99 -35.71 5.26
C SER A 661 12.14 -36.14 3.80
N ALA A 662 12.33 -37.44 3.56
CA ALA A 662 12.39 -38.01 2.21
C ALA A 662 11.11 -37.80 1.39
N GLU A 663 9.97 -37.61 2.06
CA GLU A 663 8.67 -37.31 1.45
C GLU A 663 8.45 -35.80 1.20
N GLY A 664 9.43 -34.94 1.52
CA GLY A 664 9.35 -33.49 1.31
C GLY A 664 8.72 -32.70 2.46
N ASN A 665 8.40 -33.35 3.59
CA ASN A 665 7.82 -32.65 4.74
C ASN A 665 8.90 -31.92 5.54
N THR A 666 8.69 -30.64 5.86
CA THR A 666 9.58 -29.91 6.77
C THR A 666 9.44 -30.46 8.19
N LEU A 667 10.56 -30.88 8.78
CA LEU A 667 10.65 -31.46 10.12
C LEU A 667 10.97 -30.38 11.16
N VAL A 668 11.95 -29.54 10.86
CA VAL A 668 12.41 -28.41 11.67
C VAL A 668 12.93 -27.32 10.74
N GLU A 669 12.74 -26.06 11.09
CA GLU A 669 13.26 -24.91 10.34
C GLU A 669 13.81 -23.83 11.28
N SER A 670 14.71 -23.01 10.76
CA SER A 670 15.29 -21.84 11.38
C SER A 670 15.28 -20.72 10.33
N THR A 671 14.58 -19.63 10.63
CA THR A 671 14.33 -18.49 9.73
C THR A 671 14.55 -17.16 10.46
N GLY A 672 15.62 -17.13 11.27
CA GLY A 672 16.02 -15.96 12.02
C GLY A 672 16.60 -14.86 11.13
N SER A 673 17.02 -13.77 11.76
CA SER A 673 17.70 -12.65 11.10
C SER A 673 19.09 -12.43 11.72
N SER A 674 19.68 -13.49 12.27
CA SER A 674 21.04 -13.48 12.85
C SER A 674 22.07 -13.96 11.83
N ASP A 675 23.35 -13.75 12.11
CA ASP A 675 24.48 -14.30 11.35
C ASP A 675 24.60 -15.85 11.46
N GLU A 676 23.60 -16.52 12.03
CA GLU A 676 23.58 -17.96 12.29
C GLU A 676 22.14 -18.50 12.26
N GLU A 677 21.95 -19.63 11.59
CA GLU A 677 20.73 -20.45 11.67
C GLU A 677 21.09 -21.86 12.13
N THR A 678 20.28 -22.45 13.02
CA THR A 678 20.53 -23.79 13.59
C THR A 678 19.25 -24.60 13.70
N VAL A 679 19.28 -25.83 13.19
CA VAL A 679 18.20 -26.82 13.38
C VAL A 679 18.74 -28.07 14.08
N THR A 680 17.95 -28.65 14.98
CA THR A 680 18.28 -29.90 15.70
C THR A 680 17.11 -30.87 15.63
N LEU A 681 17.38 -32.12 15.25
CA LEU A 681 16.40 -33.20 15.18
C LEU A 681 16.91 -34.46 15.88
N THR A 682 16.09 -35.05 16.75
CA THR A 682 16.26 -36.45 17.17
C THR A 682 15.65 -37.35 16.10
N VAL A 683 16.51 -38.11 15.43
CA VAL A 683 16.19 -38.88 14.21
C VAL A 683 15.17 -39.99 14.52
N PRO A 684 13.92 -39.91 14.02
CA PRO A 684 12.86 -40.87 14.37
C PRO A 684 13.08 -42.26 13.75
N SER A 685 13.65 -42.32 12.55
CA SER A 685 13.95 -43.55 11.81
C SER A 685 15.25 -43.41 11.03
N ALA A 686 15.96 -44.52 10.82
CA ALA A 686 17.19 -44.51 10.04
C ALA A 686 16.88 -44.23 8.56
N GLY A 687 17.63 -43.34 7.92
CA GLY A 687 17.41 -42.94 6.52
C GLY A 687 18.09 -41.64 6.16
N ASP A 688 17.79 -41.13 4.96
CA ASP A 688 18.30 -39.85 4.48
C ASP A 688 17.37 -38.71 4.91
N TYR A 689 17.98 -37.67 5.46
CA TYR A 689 17.35 -36.41 5.81
C TYR A 689 17.91 -35.31 4.94
N PHE A 690 17.05 -34.42 4.48
CA PHE A 690 17.41 -33.41 3.51
C PHE A 690 17.57 -32.05 4.20
N VAL A 691 18.69 -31.40 3.99
CA VAL A 691 18.93 -30.02 4.39
C VAL A 691 18.58 -29.16 3.18
N ASN A 692 17.77 -28.13 3.38
CA ASN A 692 17.48 -27.11 2.38
C ASN A 692 17.91 -25.76 2.95
N ILE A 693 18.87 -25.12 2.28
CA ILE A 693 19.34 -23.77 2.59
C ILE A 693 18.86 -22.87 1.45
N PHE A 694 18.23 -21.76 1.80
CA PHE A 694 17.64 -20.87 0.81
C PHE A 694 17.73 -19.43 1.28
N GLY A 695 17.83 -18.50 0.33
CA GLY A 695 17.96 -17.09 0.64
C GLY A 695 16.58 -16.49 0.88
N TYR A 696 16.41 -15.76 1.97
CA TYR A 696 15.24 -14.93 2.17
C TYR A 696 15.12 -13.95 1.00
N SER A 697 13.97 -13.91 0.33
CA SER A 697 13.75 -13.14 -0.90
C SER A 697 14.75 -13.43 -2.03
N GLY A 698 15.30 -14.65 -2.09
CA GLY A 698 16.26 -15.06 -3.11
C GLY A 698 17.67 -14.49 -2.89
N ALA A 699 18.01 -14.10 -1.67
CA ALA A 699 19.35 -13.66 -1.30
C ALA A 699 20.43 -14.69 -1.68
N ALA A 700 21.61 -14.17 -2.02
CA ALA A 700 22.83 -14.96 -2.22
C ALA A 700 23.80 -14.65 -1.09
N ASN A 701 24.53 -15.64 -0.60
CA ASN A 701 25.57 -15.40 0.38
C ASN A 701 26.59 -16.55 0.41
N ASP A 702 27.80 -16.22 0.84
CA ASP A 702 28.76 -17.23 1.27
C ASP A 702 28.39 -17.66 2.68
N TYR A 703 28.40 -18.96 2.93
CA TYR A 703 28.07 -19.50 4.25
C TYR A 703 28.94 -20.68 4.60
N ARG A 704 29.07 -20.92 5.91
CA ARG A 704 29.75 -22.08 6.44
C ARG A 704 28.74 -22.98 7.12
N MET A 705 28.62 -24.21 6.64
CA MET A 705 27.78 -25.23 7.25
C MET A 705 28.60 -26.12 8.19
N LEU A 706 28.02 -26.45 9.34
CA LEU A 706 28.49 -27.45 10.29
C LEU A 706 27.41 -28.50 10.50
N VAL A 707 27.73 -29.75 10.18
CA VAL A 707 26.86 -30.92 10.39
C VAL A 707 27.41 -31.75 11.54
N GLN A 708 26.57 -32.01 12.55
CA GLN A 708 26.89 -32.80 13.74
C GLN A 708 25.86 -33.93 13.92
N MET A 709 26.30 -35.10 14.37
CA MET A 709 25.47 -36.29 14.55
C MET A 709 25.74 -37.00 15.88
#